data_AF-A0A1G2IU53-F1
#
_entry.id   AF-A0A1G2IU53-F1
#
_cell.length_a   1.000
_cell.length_b   1.000
_cell.length_c   1.000
_cell.angle_alpha   90.00
_cell.angle_beta   90.00
_cell.angle_gamma   90.00
#
_symmetry.space_group_name_H-M   'P 1'
#
loop_
_entity.id
_entity.type
_entity.pdbx_description
1 polymer ?
#
loop_
_entity_poly.entity_id
_entity_poly.type
_entity_poly.pdbx_seq_one_letter_code
_entity_poly.pdbx_strand_id
1 'polypeptide(L)'
;MTLIGFFVLPGLASAYDCTISDAGGNWNSAASWTGCNSTYPQTGDNVLATATSGNLAVNVNTAYLNSFDLDGYTGTLSGNYNALNIRPANGSTVNVRFAGGYTWIGPVFIDTVVSGDTGTTVNFYTGGKSMARVYVNYNVSGQITISQQDDLTTSGNLILYSGATWTTNNHNINMADLVIHGSGSKTLNAGSSTITISGEPTTYGYWFNDGSNFTFNCGTSTINLTAAGNGTTSNFNGGGLTFYNLNRTGTAVGTDGIQFSGNLTIATGGTLTLSGNGGNQTTQNYRLLVSTTSIGTASTITFTDAISVGTNLVTQYADFRDIAFNASANLSAITGGSGDAGGNSNITFTAADTETWGGSAGSWATKANWTGGTVSRVPLPQDTVALTGTGTVTVNQARLGKDISTNAATPITLSNAVTSYGSVNLSNAGTFSGNYTWTMESQARTGTLTLTNNAKTFYGATFNAYGATIQLADAFTATSTVSLASGTLDAYTNNVAMTFTGAFNSTAGSTLKLGTGLLTENLSNTALAGAVTLYGNATISVATTKILTISGIISESGGARSLAQSGAGQLTLSGANTFTGGLTIKAGTIEINVNAAGTGTITLGDSSGSANATLRSNISATITNPISVASGSSGTLSINSLGGNPYFSGAVTLNNNFTIIAADGQLALTGGVTGSGNIIINNNGSVAAGFSVGSVNNIGTITNSGSGSGYGFLFGVIGTNVTGVIQNSATSALTLSGVNTMTGTLTNSAGTLNITQDATYSTVTVAGDTTTNITAGKTITLANMVSTGTAGHLAIWKSATAAAHTLTTVSGQISTDYLSLTYSQPTQANVWYAGANSTDNGNNGNWIFGAPNTAPGFTAGPSDGSSSSTTPTNAGVRVTFTATATDADADNYYLAVCKTDAITPNNNAAPTCATSQTWAVSTSTVSGAQASVTYTTSSASAESNAWYAFVCDYNAASTCSASSQGTGDSGSPFAVNHAPGFTAIADGTDPIAVGAQQTFTSTASDTDTDGSADTVTLYVCKGNDFTGSACGTKGEWCHSTASASNPTCNYTILTGDGAGTTKSYFGYIFDSHSFLATSNPRFGTFTISGTGSASSLKASGNIKFGGGLKLR
;
A
#
# COMPACT_ATOMS: atom_id res chain seq x y z
N MET A 1 47.07 47.69 14.28
CA MET A 1 47.39 48.97 13.60
C MET A 1 46.67 48.93 12.26
N THR A 2 45.43 49.42 12.24
CA THR A 2 44.60 49.51 11.04
C THR A 2 43.71 50.72 11.23
N LEU A 3 43.86 51.65 10.30
CA LEU A 3 43.31 52.99 10.26
C LEU A 3 41.77 52.91 10.19
N ILE A 4 41.08 53.20 11.29
CA ILE A 4 39.64 53.50 11.25
C ILE A 4 39.55 55.02 11.25
N GLY A 5 39.25 55.56 10.06
CA GLY A 5 38.95 56.97 9.90
C GLY A 5 37.82 57.36 10.85
N PHE A 6 38.14 58.24 11.78
CA PHE A 6 37.16 59.10 12.42
C PHE A 6 36.47 59.89 11.29
N PHE A 7 35.32 59.39 10.82
CA PHE A 7 34.30 60.30 10.33
C PHE A 7 33.88 61.12 11.53
N VAL A 8 34.53 62.27 11.68
CA VAL A 8 33.98 63.40 12.43
C VAL A 8 32.64 63.68 11.76
N LEU A 9 31.55 63.18 12.34
CA LEU A 9 30.25 63.80 12.20
C LEU A 9 30.48 65.30 12.42
N PRO A 10 30.01 66.17 11.52
CA PRO A 10 30.25 67.60 11.65
C PRO A 10 29.88 68.00 13.07
N GLY A 11 30.83 68.61 13.78
CA GLY A 11 30.57 69.17 15.09
C GLY A 11 29.27 69.95 15.02
N LEU A 12 28.39 69.72 15.99
CA LEU A 12 27.17 70.50 16.19
C LEU A 12 27.55 71.96 15.97
N ALA A 13 27.13 72.52 14.83
CA ALA A 13 27.05 73.96 14.69
C ALA A 13 26.25 74.40 15.93
N SER A 14 26.74 75.43 16.63
CA SER A 14 26.03 76.01 17.78
C SER A 14 24.55 76.09 17.43
N ALA A 15 23.69 75.47 18.25
CA ALA A 15 22.25 75.48 18.00
C ALA A 15 21.80 76.92 17.75
N TYR A 16 21.14 77.16 16.62
CA TYR A 16 20.61 78.49 16.32
C TYR A 16 19.26 78.65 16.99
N ASP A 17 19.04 79.82 17.57
CA ASP A 17 17.76 80.19 18.17
C ASP A 17 16.83 80.73 17.06
N CYS A 18 16.08 79.82 16.47
CA CYS A 18 15.01 80.12 15.53
C CYS A 18 13.79 80.66 16.26
N THR A 19 13.52 81.95 16.08
CA THR A 19 12.36 82.64 16.68
C THR A 19 11.23 82.76 15.66
N ILE A 20 9.99 82.49 16.10
CA ILE A 20 8.81 82.73 15.26
C ILE A 20 8.66 84.24 15.01
N SER A 21 8.39 84.65 13.78
CA SER A 21 8.09 86.05 13.44
C SER A 21 6.64 86.41 13.80
N ASP A 22 6.39 87.69 14.13
CA ASP A 22 5.02 88.21 14.36
C ASP A 22 4.09 88.06 13.14
N ALA A 23 4.64 87.85 11.94
CA ALA A 23 3.85 87.64 10.72
C ALA A 23 3.18 86.25 10.66
N GLY A 24 3.71 85.26 11.37
CA GLY A 24 3.26 83.87 11.28
C GLY A 24 3.45 83.25 9.88
N GLY A 25 2.64 82.25 9.56
CA GLY A 25 2.62 81.54 8.27
C GLY A 25 2.84 80.03 8.39
N ASN A 26 3.32 79.40 7.32
CA ASN A 26 3.63 77.97 7.28
C ASN A 26 5.04 77.70 7.81
N TRP A 27 5.25 76.57 8.48
CA TRP A 27 6.55 76.17 9.04
C TRP A 27 7.69 76.23 8.02
N ASN A 28 7.45 75.82 6.77
CA ASN A 28 8.46 75.83 5.71
C ASN A 28 8.63 77.19 4.99
N SER A 29 8.05 78.28 5.51
CA SER A 29 8.13 79.62 4.93
C SER A 29 9.22 80.48 5.59
N ALA A 30 10.04 81.14 4.77
CA ALA A 30 11.07 82.09 5.22
C ALA A 30 10.52 83.21 6.11
N ALA A 31 9.32 83.68 5.78
CA ALA A 31 8.71 84.82 6.46
C ALA A 31 8.27 84.50 7.89
N SER A 32 8.15 83.22 8.24
CA SER A 32 7.65 82.77 9.53
C SER A 32 8.73 82.70 10.62
N TRP A 33 10.00 82.94 10.26
CA TRP A 33 11.14 82.72 11.15
C TRP A 33 12.17 83.85 11.11
N THR A 34 12.80 84.09 12.26
CA THR A 34 13.94 84.99 12.46
C THR A 34 15.05 84.28 13.24
N GLY A 35 16.32 84.63 13.01
CA GLY A 35 17.45 84.05 13.75
C GLY A 35 17.89 82.64 13.32
N CYS A 36 17.20 82.03 12.35
CA CYS A 36 17.59 80.72 11.80
C CYS A 36 18.83 80.81 10.89
N ASN A 37 19.60 79.72 10.85
CA ASN A 37 20.72 79.53 9.90
C ASN A 37 20.28 79.22 8.46
N SER A 38 18.97 79.08 8.21
CA SER A 38 18.36 78.75 6.93
C SER A 38 16.94 79.35 6.81
N THR A 39 16.18 78.95 5.78
CA THR A 39 14.82 79.44 5.51
C THR A 39 13.81 79.13 6.64
N TYR A 40 14.02 78.06 7.41
CA TYR A 40 13.16 77.65 8.54
C TYR A 40 13.95 76.68 9.44
N PRO A 41 13.50 76.34 10.66
CA PRO A 41 14.27 75.54 11.61
C PRO A 41 14.72 74.19 11.03
N GLN A 42 16.01 73.88 11.21
CA GLN A 42 16.67 72.66 10.75
C GLN A 42 17.05 71.75 11.92
N THR A 43 17.69 70.62 11.58
CA THR A 43 18.14 69.65 12.58
C THR A 43 19.18 70.28 13.51
N GLY A 44 18.93 70.22 14.82
CA GLY A 44 19.81 70.78 15.86
C GLY A 44 19.50 72.22 16.28
N ASP A 45 18.55 72.91 15.64
CA ASP A 45 18.16 74.27 16.02
C ASP A 45 17.25 74.28 17.26
N ASN A 46 17.29 75.36 18.03
CA ASN A 46 16.32 75.66 19.08
C ASN A 46 15.16 76.45 18.47
N VAL A 47 13.93 76.01 18.71
CA VAL A 47 12.75 76.81 18.36
C VAL A 47 12.28 77.55 19.59
N LEU A 48 12.31 78.88 19.52
CA LEU A 48 11.87 79.78 20.57
C LEU A 48 10.72 80.66 20.05
N ALA A 49 9.96 81.26 20.96
CA ALA A 49 9.05 82.33 20.60
C ALA A 49 9.29 83.59 21.43
N THR A 50 9.48 84.70 20.72
CA THR A 50 9.51 86.06 21.27
C THR A 50 8.41 86.94 20.66
N ALA A 51 7.67 86.42 19.68
CA ALA A 51 6.57 87.09 19.01
C ALA A 51 5.36 87.27 19.93
N THR A 52 4.71 88.42 19.82
CA THR A 52 3.50 88.80 20.57
C THR A 52 2.22 88.62 19.75
N SER A 53 2.35 88.18 18.48
CA SER A 53 1.24 87.90 17.56
C SER A 53 1.64 86.90 16.45
N GLY A 54 0.70 86.52 15.58
CA GLY A 54 0.94 85.66 14.41
C GLY A 54 0.36 84.24 14.56
N ASN A 55 0.09 83.58 13.43
CA ASN A 55 -0.43 82.20 13.39
C ASN A 55 0.56 81.30 12.65
N LEU A 56 1.17 80.32 13.33
CA LEU A 56 2.11 79.36 12.74
C LEU A 56 1.42 78.01 12.45
N ALA A 57 1.51 77.51 11.22
CA ALA A 57 1.00 76.20 10.81
C ALA A 57 2.14 75.22 10.50
N VAL A 58 2.22 74.11 11.24
CA VAL A 58 3.14 73.00 10.99
C VAL A 58 2.61 72.15 9.83
N ASN A 59 2.90 72.61 8.61
CA ASN A 59 2.41 72.06 7.35
C ASN A 59 3.32 70.96 6.74
N VAL A 60 4.48 70.70 7.36
CA VAL A 60 5.41 69.62 7.02
C VAL A 60 5.94 68.99 8.31
N ASN A 61 6.43 67.75 8.25
CA ASN A 61 7.20 67.19 9.37
C ASN A 61 8.40 68.10 9.67
N THR A 62 8.62 68.44 10.93
CA THR A 62 9.76 69.27 11.29
C THR A 62 11.06 68.50 11.09
N ALA A 63 12.17 69.21 10.89
CA ALA A 63 13.48 68.61 11.09
C ALA A 63 13.66 68.19 12.56
N TYR A 64 14.73 67.44 12.88
CA TYR A 64 15.04 66.99 14.25
C TYR A 64 15.58 68.14 15.11
N LEU A 65 14.69 68.92 15.73
CA LEU A 65 15.01 70.13 16.49
C LEU A 65 15.74 69.79 17.80
N ASN A 66 16.62 70.67 18.29
CA ASN A 66 17.23 70.49 19.62
C ASN A 66 16.23 70.78 20.75
N SER A 67 15.44 71.85 20.63
CA SER A 67 14.40 72.22 21.60
C SER A 67 13.22 72.90 20.91
N PHE A 68 12.07 72.94 21.58
CA PHE A 68 10.86 73.61 21.09
C PHE A 68 10.18 74.30 22.28
N ASP A 69 10.52 75.55 22.55
CA ASP A 69 10.04 76.29 23.72
C ASP A 69 9.25 77.53 23.30
N LEU A 70 7.92 77.43 23.30
CA LEU A 70 7.03 78.53 22.97
C LEU A 70 6.49 79.25 24.21
N ASP A 71 7.33 79.44 25.23
CA ASP A 71 6.97 80.22 26.41
C ASP A 71 6.56 81.65 26.04
N GLY A 72 5.46 82.13 26.62
CA GLY A 72 4.99 83.51 26.38
C GLY A 72 4.43 83.82 24.98
N TYR A 73 4.37 82.86 24.04
CA TYR A 73 3.77 83.11 22.72
C TYR A 73 2.25 83.19 22.79
N THR A 74 1.73 84.32 22.32
CA THR A 74 0.30 84.67 22.33
C THR A 74 -0.39 84.44 20.98
N GLY A 75 0.36 83.99 19.97
CA GLY A 75 -0.16 83.60 18.65
C GLY A 75 -0.85 82.23 18.64
N THR A 76 -1.36 81.79 17.48
CA THR A 76 -1.89 80.42 17.34
C THR A 76 -0.87 79.50 16.67
N LEU A 77 -0.65 78.32 17.24
CA LEU A 77 0.05 77.22 16.57
C LEU A 77 -0.98 76.19 16.11
N SER A 78 -0.91 75.77 14.85
CA SER A 78 -1.71 74.66 14.32
C SER A 78 -0.84 73.55 13.76
N GLY A 79 -1.13 72.29 14.09
CA GLY A 79 -0.45 71.13 13.54
C GLY A 79 -1.44 70.00 13.25
N ASN A 80 -1.72 69.74 11.97
CA ASN A 80 -2.59 68.66 11.51
C ASN A 80 -1.74 67.55 10.87
N TYR A 81 -1.71 66.37 11.49
CA TYR A 81 -1.08 65.12 11.03
C TYR A 81 0.45 65.10 10.86
N ASN A 82 1.11 66.24 10.72
CA ASN A 82 2.57 66.32 10.62
C ASN A 82 3.27 66.21 11.98
N ALA A 83 4.45 65.61 11.96
CA ALA A 83 5.29 65.31 13.10
C ALA A 83 6.09 66.51 13.60
N LEU A 84 6.09 66.73 14.92
CA LEU A 84 7.13 67.51 15.60
C LEU A 84 8.24 66.55 16.04
N ASN A 85 9.41 66.66 15.42
CA ASN A 85 10.58 65.83 15.69
C ASN A 85 11.57 66.60 16.58
N ILE A 86 11.83 66.07 17.77
CA ILE A 86 12.76 66.60 18.76
C ILE A 86 13.92 65.62 18.92
N ARG A 87 15.14 66.14 18.89
CA ARG A 87 16.40 65.41 19.03
C ARG A 87 17.43 66.25 19.77
N PRO A 88 17.36 66.27 21.11
CA PRO A 88 18.24 67.11 21.92
C PRO A 88 19.70 66.68 21.82
N ALA A 89 20.61 67.60 22.11
CA ALA A 89 22.02 67.31 22.30
C ALA A 89 22.22 66.37 23.51
N ASN A 90 23.20 65.48 23.43
CA ASN A 90 23.52 64.51 24.47
C ASN A 90 23.87 65.20 25.81
N GLY A 91 23.30 64.72 26.92
CA GLY A 91 23.49 65.26 28.27
C GLY A 91 22.84 66.63 28.51
N SER A 92 21.99 67.11 27.60
CA SER A 92 21.34 68.41 27.71
C SER A 92 20.01 68.34 28.47
N THR A 93 19.59 69.46 29.05
CA THR A 93 18.21 69.66 29.51
C THR A 93 17.54 70.66 28.58
N VAL A 94 16.47 70.26 27.91
CA VAL A 94 15.73 71.10 26.95
C VAL A 94 14.24 71.15 27.28
N ASN A 95 13.56 72.20 26.82
CA ASN A 95 12.11 72.31 26.93
C ASN A 95 11.44 71.93 25.60
N VAL A 96 10.33 71.20 25.72
CA VAL A 96 9.32 71.04 24.67
C VAL A 96 8.02 71.58 25.24
N ARG A 97 7.68 72.83 24.90
CA ARG A 97 6.59 73.60 25.51
C ARG A 97 5.61 74.12 24.48
N PHE A 98 4.36 73.70 24.65
CA PHE A 98 3.18 74.27 24.02
C PHE A 98 2.47 75.22 25.00
N ALA A 99 1.84 76.30 24.53
CA ALA A 99 1.18 77.30 25.36
C ALA A 99 -0.36 77.31 25.19
N GLY A 100 -1.03 78.15 25.99
CA GLY A 100 -2.48 78.35 25.93
C GLY A 100 -2.92 78.99 24.60
N GLY A 101 -3.96 78.45 23.96
CA GLY A 101 -4.49 78.97 22.68
C GLY A 101 -4.12 78.20 21.40
N TYR A 102 -3.23 77.20 21.46
CA TYR A 102 -2.84 76.42 20.26
C TYR A 102 -3.84 75.31 19.89
N THR A 103 -3.71 74.77 18.68
CA THR A 103 -4.42 73.58 18.22
C THR A 103 -3.40 72.58 17.69
N TRP A 104 -3.01 71.59 18.50
CA TRP A 104 -2.09 70.56 18.07
C TRP A 104 -2.81 69.22 18.06
N ILE A 105 -2.83 68.52 16.93
CA ILE A 105 -3.34 67.14 16.83
C ILE A 105 -2.36 66.23 16.06
N GLY A 106 -1.11 66.67 15.88
CA GLY A 106 -0.04 65.88 15.25
C GLY A 106 0.68 64.94 16.24
N PRO A 107 1.51 64.01 15.75
CA PRO A 107 2.42 63.22 16.60
C PRO A 107 3.64 64.04 17.03
N VAL A 108 4.16 63.75 18.22
CA VAL A 108 5.44 64.27 18.72
C VAL A 108 6.43 63.12 18.85
N PHE A 109 7.56 63.20 18.15
CA PHE A 109 8.64 62.23 18.21
C PHE A 109 9.82 62.84 18.96
N ILE A 110 10.33 62.13 19.96
CA ILE A 110 11.49 62.54 20.75
C ILE A 110 12.53 61.43 20.60
N ASP A 111 13.69 61.75 20.04
CA ASP A 111 14.79 60.84 19.70
C ASP A 111 16.14 61.38 20.23
N THR A 112 17.21 60.58 20.19
CA THR A 112 18.59 61.06 20.42
C THR A 112 19.59 60.34 19.50
N VAL A 113 20.83 60.84 19.39
CA VAL A 113 21.72 60.52 18.23
C VAL A 113 22.80 59.48 18.49
N VAL A 114 23.21 59.21 19.73
CA VAL A 114 24.50 58.51 19.97
C VAL A 114 24.43 57.54 21.13
N SER A 115 25.00 56.35 20.94
CA SER A 115 25.27 55.36 22.00
C SER A 115 26.09 55.96 23.14
N GLY A 116 25.62 55.84 24.38
CA GLY A 116 26.33 56.32 25.59
C GLY A 116 25.83 57.64 26.18
N ASP A 117 24.62 58.09 25.82
CA ASP A 117 23.94 59.19 26.54
C ASP A 117 23.48 58.72 27.94
N THR A 118 23.84 59.47 28.98
CA THR A 118 23.49 59.15 30.37
C THR A 118 22.79 60.31 31.10
N GLY A 119 22.27 61.32 30.40
CA GLY A 119 21.80 62.52 31.09
C GLY A 119 20.84 63.45 30.36
N THR A 120 20.42 63.14 29.13
CA THR A 120 19.47 64.02 28.42
C THR A 120 18.10 64.05 29.10
N THR A 121 17.60 65.25 29.41
CA THR A 121 16.29 65.50 30.00
C THR A 121 15.45 66.43 29.12
N VAL A 122 14.22 66.03 28.83
CA VAL A 122 13.23 66.86 28.12
C VAL A 122 12.12 67.24 29.08
N ASN A 123 12.03 68.53 29.42
CA ASN A 123 10.90 69.07 30.16
C ASN A 123 9.72 69.24 29.21
N PHE A 124 8.67 68.45 29.40
CA PHE A 124 7.56 68.35 28.45
C PHE A 124 6.32 69.06 29.00
N TYR A 125 5.91 70.15 28.34
CA TYR A 125 4.73 70.94 28.66
C TYR A 125 3.76 70.87 27.48
N THR A 126 2.59 70.27 27.68
CA THR A 126 1.55 70.14 26.67
C THR A 126 0.70 71.40 26.52
N GLY A 127 0.69 72.29 27.52
CA GLY A 127 -0.20 73.43 27.59
C GLY A 127 -1.69 73.04 27.54
N GLY A 128 -2.03 71.83 28.01
CA GLY A 128 -3.39 71.27 27.98
C GLY A 128 -3.87 70.82 26.59
N LYS A 129 -2.97 70.57 25.64
CA LYS A 129 -3.30 70.11 24.29
C LYS A 129 -3.40 68.58 24.22
N SER A 130 -4.27 68.08 23.34
CA SER A 130 -4.39 66.65 23.04
C SER A 130 -3.55 66.26 21.83
N MET A 131 -2.55 65.41 22.00
CA MET A 131 -1.64 65.01 20.92
C MET A 131 -2.14 63.73 20.23
N ALA A 132 -1.82 63.49 18.95
CA ALA A 132 -2.19 62.21 18.32
C ALA A 132 -1.40 61.02 18.87
N ARG A 133 -0.11 61.22 19.13
CA ARG A 133 0.80 60.20 19.68
C ARG A 133 2.03 60.90 20.25
N VAL A 134 2.60 60.35 21.30
CA VAL A 134 3.95 60.70 21.76
C VAL A 134 4.84 59.46 21.64
N TYR A 135 5.95 59.59 20.92
CA TYR A 135 6.88 58.49 20.67
C TYR A 135 8.27 58.87 21.17
N VAL A 136 8.79 58.14 22.16
CA VAL A 136 10.12 58.34 22.72
C VAL A 136 11.00 57.18 22.26
N ASN A 137 11.93 57.46 21.35
CA ASN A 137 12.84 56.46 20.78
C ASN A 137 14.26 56.61 21.28
N TYR A 138 14.95 55.48 21.37
CA TYR A 138 16.39 55.44 21.45
C TYR A 138 16.92 54.10 20.90
N ASN A 139 17.85 54.13 19.93
CA ASN A 139 18.22 52.95 19.16
C ASN A 139 19.44 52.14 19.68
N VAL A 140 20.27 52.59 20.65
CA VAL A 140 21.47 51.81 21.09
C VAL A 140 22.09 52.22 22.46
N SER A 141 21.70 51.63 23.59
CA SER A 141 22.39 51.70 24.92
C SER A 141 22.59 53.06 25.67
N GLY A 142 21.63 53.98 25.67
CA GLY A 142 21.67 55.25 26.42
C GLY A 142 20.28 55.68 26.90
N GLN A 143 20.21 56.60 27.86
CA GLN A 143 18.99 56.96 28.59
C GLN A 143 18.52 58.39 28.29
N ILE A 144 17.29 58.54 27.78
CA ILE A 144 16.59 59.84 27.71
C ILE A 144 15.52 59.90 28.79
N THR A 145 15.45 61.01 29.53
CA THR A 145 14.40 61.25 30.53
C THR A 145 13.40 62.28 30.03
N ILE A 146 12.13 61.91 29.94
CA ILE A 146 11.03 62.87 29.78
C ILE A 146 10.54 63.26 31.17
N SER A 147 10.57 64.56 31.47
CA SER A 147 10.13 65.16 32.71
C SER A 147 8.84 65.94 32.43
N GLN A 148 7.69 65.32 32.71
CA GLN A 148 6.37 65.91 32.45
C GLN A 148 6.11 67.10 33.37
N GLN A 149 5.51 68.17 32.86
CA GLN A 149 5.33 69.43 33.60
C GLN A 149 3.85 69.86 33.72
N ASP A 150 2.96 69.21 32.98
CA ASP A 150 1.50 69.36 33.04
C ASP A 150 0.81 68.06 32.60
N ASP A 151 -0.52 67.98 32.69
CA ASP A 151 -1.28 66.77 32.33
C ASP A 151 -1.18 66.47 30.82
N LEU A 152 -0.86 65.22 30.47
CA LEU A 152 -0.76 64.77 29.08
C LEU A 152 -2.06 64.10 28.64
N THR A 153 -2.58 64.48 27.47
CA THR A 153 -3.66 63.74 26.80
C THR A 153 -3.23 63.34 25.40
N THR A 154 -3.40 62.05 25.05
CA THR A 154 -3.17 61.54 23.70
C THR A 154 -4.40 60.83 23.14
N SER A 155 -4.77 61.12 21.89
CA SER A 155 -5.86 60.40 21.20
C SER A 155 -5.42 59.04 20.62
N GLY A 156 -4.11 58.81 20.53
CA GLY A 156 -3.47 57.53 20.19
C GLY A 156 -2.48 57.09 21.27
N ASN A 157 -1.35 56.51 20.87
CA ASN A 157 -0.43 55.82 21.78
C ASN A 157 0.54 56.78 22.51
N LEU A 158 0.91 56.43 23.74
CA LEU A 158 2.21 56.80 24.31
C LEU A 158 3.17 55.62 24.11
N ILE A 159 4.32 55.85 23.47
CA ILE A 159 5.27 54.78 23.14
C ILE A 159 6.62 55.06 23.80
N LEU A 160 7.11 54.09 24.58
CA LEU A 160 8.44 54.10 25.18
C LEU A 160 9.29 52.99 24.54
N TYR A 161 10.33 53.37 23.79
CA TYR A 161 11.31 52.46 23.20
C TYR A 161 12.49 52.20 24.16
N SER A 162 13.38 51.27 23.79
CA SER A 162 14.64 50.98 24.47
C SER A 162 15.36 52.26 24.91
N GLY A 163 15.68 52.44 26.20
CA GLY A 163 16.40 53.61 26.71
C GLY A 163 15.52 54.77 27.19
N ALA A 164 14.20 54.72 27.01
CA ALA A 164 13.31 55.78 27.46
C ALA A 164 12.98 55.68 28.97
N THR A 165 13.14 56.79 29.68
CA THR A 165 12.61 57.03 31.02
C THR A 165 11.52 58.10 30.94
N TRP A 166 10.32 57.81 31.41
CA TRP A 166 9.25 58.80 31.54
C TRP A 166 8.98 59.08 33.03
N THR A 167 9.03 60.34 33.44
CA THR A 167 8.69 60.78 34.80
C THR A 167 7.50 61.70 34.75
N THR A 168 6.40 61.28 35.40
CA THR A 168 5.12 62.01 35.38
C THR A 168 5.15 63.29 36.22
N ASN A 169 6.07 63.38 37.19
CA ASN A 169 6.11 64.45 38.19
C ASN A 169 4.74 64.71 38.84
N ASN A 170 3.96 63.64 39.06
CA ASN A 170 2.61 63.67 39.64
C ASN A 170 1.52 64.26 38.72
N HIS A 171 1.82 64.56 37.46
CA HIS A 171 0.83 64.96 36.46
C HIS A 171 0.13 63.76 35.82
N ASN A 172 -1.13 63.92 35.47
CA ASN A 172 -1.95 62.84 34.92
C ASN A 172 -1.58 62.55 33.47
N ILE A 173 -1.85 61.33 33.03
CA ILE A 173 -1.76 60.94 31.62
C ILE A 173 -3.06 60.26 31.20
N ASN A 174 -3.72 60.78 30.18
CA ASN A 174 -4.85 60.16 29.52
C ASN A 174 -4.43 59.71 28.12
N MET A 175 -4.56 58.42 27.81
CA MET A 175 -4.10 57.88 26.53
C MET A 175 -5.05 56.79 26.02
N ALA A 176 -5.02 56.55 24.71
CA ALA A 176 -5.69 55.39 24.14
C ALA A 176 -4.92 54.09 24.43
N ASP A 177 -3.59 54.11 24.37
CA ASP A 177 -2.77 52.89 24.46
C ASP A 177 -1.35 53.22 24.98
N LEU A 178 -0.80 52.36 25.85
CA LEU A 178 0.56 52.45 26.37
C LEU A 178 1.43 51.34 25.77
N VAL A 179 2.36 51.70 24.89
CA VAL A 179 3.22 50.74 24.19
C VAL A 179 4.64 50.80 24.74
N ILE A 180 5.09 49.72 25.36
CA ILE A 180 6.46 49.53 25.84
C ILE A 180 7.13 48.46 24.97
N HIS A 181 8.23 48.77 24.27
CA HIS A 181 8.90 47.77 23.42
C HIS A 181 10.40 48.04 23.22
N GLY A 182 11.11 47.08 22.63
CA GLY A 182 12.56 47.11 22.43
C GLY A 182 13.33 46.40 23.54
N SER A 183 14.59 46.01 23.25
CA SER A 183 15.42 45.15 24.10
C SER A 183 16.19 45.88 25.21
N GLY A 184 16.39 47.20 25.12
CA GLY A 184 17.08 47.99 26.15
C GLY A 184 16.23 48.29 27.38
N SER A 185 16.80 48.87 28.44
CA SER A 185 16.06 49.25 29.67
C SER A 185 15.03 50.36 29.40
N LYS A 186 13.84 50.29 29.98
CA LYS A 186 12.79 51.34 29.94
C LYS A 186 12.26 51.59 31.34
N THR A 187 11.93 52.85 31.66
CA THR A 187 11.45 53.21 33.00
C THR A 187 10.23 54.12 32.92
N LEU A 188 9.21 53.87 33.75
CA LEU A 188 8.10 54.79 33.98
C LEU A 188 7.99 55.10 35.48
N ASN A 189 8.23 56.36 35.86
CA ASN A 189 8.11 56.88 37.21
C ASN A 189 6.76 57.59 37.37
N ALA A 190 5.81 56.93 38.02
CA ALA A 190 4.42 57.39 38.09
C ALA A 190 4.15 58.38 39.24
N GLY A 191 4.97 58.41 40.29
CA GLY A 191 4.74 59.32 41.44
C GLY A 191 3.33 59.13 42.03
N SER A 192 2.57 60.21 42.18
CA SER A 192 1.15 60.19 42.58
C SER A 192 0.18 60.46 41.42
N SER A 193 0.60 60.25 40.16
CA SER A 193 -0.23 60.57 39.00
C SER A 193 -1.40 59.61 38.82
N THR A 194 -2.41 60.04 38.07
CA THR A 194 -3.41 59.15 37.47
C THR A 194 -3.07 58.88 36.01
N ILE A 195 -2.89 57.62 35.65
CA ILE A 195 -2.68 57.17 34.27
C ILE A 195 -3.92 56.42 33.81
N THR A 196 -4.66 57.00 32.87
CA THR A 196 -5.87 56.43 32.30
C THR A 196 -5.59 55.92 30.89
N ILE A 197 -5.87 54.63 30.67
CA ILE A 197 -5.79 53.96 29.37
C ILE A 197 -7.22 53.61 28.96
N SER A 198 -7.73 54.27 27.92
CA SER A 198 -9.15 54.21 27.53
C SER A 198 -9.42 53.63 26.14
N GLY A 199 -8.38 53.26 25.38
CA GLY A 199 -8.51 52.58 24.09
C GLY A 199 -8.33 51.07 24.21
N GLU A 200 -8.97 50.32 23.32
CA GLU A 200 -8.60 48.93 23.09
C GLU A 200 -7.26 48.89 22.35
N PRO A 201 -6.34 47.99 22.70
CA PRO A 201 -5.03 47.91 22.06
C PRO A 201 -5.19 47.42 20.60
N THR A 202 -5.22 48.35 19.65
CA THR A 202 -5.49 48.05 18.23
C THR A 202 -4.29 47.50 17.45
N THR A 203 -3.06 47.75 17.93
CA THR A 203 -1.82 47.44 17.18
C THR A 203 -1.02 46.28 17.77
N TYR A 204 -1.00 46.12 19.10
CA TYR A 204 -0.19 45.09 19.77
C TYR A 204 -0.94 44.22 20.79
N GLY A 205 -2.19 44.54 21.14
CA GLY A 205 -3.05 43.66 21.97
C GLY A 205 -2.85 43.72 23.50
N TYR A 206 -2.12 44.70 24.04
CA TYR A 206 -1.80 44.79 25.48
C TYR A 206 -2.03 46.19 26.06
N TRP A 207 -2.56 46.30 27.28
CA TRP A 207 -2.65 47.58 28.02
C TRP A 207 -1.33 47.99 28.69
N PHE A 208 -0.48 47.01 28.97
CA PHE A 208 0.89 47.14 29.43
C PHE A 208 1.65 46.02 28.73
N ASN A 209 2.83 46.27 28.15
CA ASN A 209 3.66 45.26 27.49
C ASN A 209 4.97 45.09 28.28
N ASP A 210 5.30 43.88 28.72
CA ASP A 210 6.52 43.56 29.46
C ASP A 210 7.72 43.29 28.54
N GLY A 211 8.01 44.18 27.60
CA GLY A 211 9.27 44.05 26.85
C GLY A 211 10.43 43.95 27.85
N SER A 212 11.14 42.80 27.89
CA SER A 212 12.26 42.50 28.79
C SER A 212 13.04 43.75 29.19
N ASN A 213 13.28 43.97 30.49
CA ASN A 213 13.92 45.18 31.04
C ASN A 213 13.00 46.43 31.12
N PHE A 214 11.73 46.28 31.51
CA PHE A 214 10.87 47.42 31.89
C PHE A 214 10.80 47.57 33.42
N THR A 215 11.01 48.80 33.92
CA THR A 215 10.88 49.16 35.33
C THR A 215 9.69 50.11 35.51
N PHE A 216 8.70 49.71 36.29
CA PHE A 216 7.58 50.56 36.67
C PHE A 216 7.70 50.98 38.14
N ASN A 217 7.95 52.26 38.37
CA ASN A 217 8.04 52.85 39.70
C ASN A 217 6.69 53.48 40.05
N CYS A 218 5.85 52.71 40.73
CA CYS A 218 4.44 53.06 40.91
C CYS A 218 4.17 54.25 41.85
N GLY A 219 5.05 54.55 42.80
CA GLY A 219 4.76 55.55 43.84
C GLY A 219 3.42 55.31 44.53
N THR A 220 2.57 56.34 44.59
CA THR A 220 1.16 56.29 45.04
C THR A 220 0.16 56.45 43.89
N SER A 221 0.59 56.13 42.66
CA SER A 221 -0.18 56.38 41.44
C SER A 221 -1.47 55.56 41.34
N THR A 222 -2.34 56.00 40.43
CA THR A 222 -3.55 55.29 40.04
C THR A 222 -3.54 54.95 38.56
N ILE A 223 -3.64 53.66 38.24
CA ILE A 223 -3.75 53.16 36.88
C ILE A 223 -5.21 52.80 36.62
N ASN A 224 -5.86 53.50 35.68
CA ASN A 224 -7.22 53.22 35.26
C ASN A 224 -7.23 52.57 33.88
N LEU A 225 -7.79 51.37 33.79
CA LEU A 225 -7.99 50.60 32.57
C LEU A 225 -9.48 50.64 32.23
N THR A 226 -9.83 51.30 31.12
CA THR A 226 -11.21 51.44 30.65
C THR A 226 -11.35 50.74 29.30
N ALA A 227 -12.19 49.70 29.24
CA ALA A 227 -12.48 48.99 28.00
C ALA A 227 -13.50 49.74 27.13
N ALA A 228 -13.37 49.64 25.80
CA ALA A 228 -14.23 50.33 24.83
C ALA A 228 -15.56 49.59 24.53
N GLY A 229 -15.88 48.51 25.25
CA GLY A 229 -17.15 47.78 25.11
C GLY A 229 -17.26 46.86 23.88
N ASN A 230 -16.15 46.52 23.22
CA ASN A 230 -16.12 45.63 22.04
C ASN A 230 -16.22 44.12 22.39
N GLY A 231 -15.99 43.72 23.63
CA GLY A 231 -16.07 42.30 24.02
C GLY A 231 -14.85 41.45 23.75
N THR A 232 -13.70 42.06 23.53
CA THR A 232 -12.42 41.37 23.51
C THR A 232 -11.88 41.27 24.94
N THR A 233 -11.43 40.08 25.35
CA THR A 233 -10.65 39.92 26.58
C THR A 233 -9.31 40.65 26.41
N SER A 234 -8.98 41.55 27.32
CA SER A 234 -7.77 42.37 27.21
C SER A 234 -6.64 41.75 28.02
N ASN A 235 -5.48 41.58 27.38
CA ASN A 235 -4.29 41.07 28.06
C ASN A 235 -3.60 42.20 28.85
N PHE A 236 -3.38 41.95 30.13
CA PHE A 236 -2.59 42.79 31.02
C PHE A 236 -1.24 42.13 31.28
N ASN A 237 -0.22 42.60 30.55
CA ASN A 237 1.14 42.09 30.68
C ASN A 237 1.90 42.82 31.80
N GLY A 238 1.32 42.86 33.00
CA GLY A 238 1.91 43.47 34.19
C GLY A 238 2.61 42.47 35.11
N GLY A 239 2.91 41.27 34.63
CA GLY A 239 3.61 40.24 35.39
C GLY A 239 4.95 40.74 35.92
N GLY A 240 5.26 40.44 37.19
CA GLY A 240 6.45 40.88 37.90
C GLY A 240 6.45 42.34 38.36
N LEU A 241 5.44 43.14 38.03
CA LEU A 241 5.38 44.55 38.38
C LEU A 241 4.64 44.82 39.69
N THR A 242 4.93 45.98 40.28
CA THR A 242 4.25 46.49 41.48
C THR A 242 3.40 47.70 41.11
N PHE A 243 2.15 47.74 41.57
CA PHE A 243 1.19 48.83 41.37
C PHE A 243 0.74 49.38 42.72
N TYR A 244 0.33 50.65 42.77
CA TYR A 244 -0.31 51.21 43.96
C TYR A 244 -1.83 51.09 43.85
N ASN A 245 -2.51 51.94 43.08
CA ASN A 245 -3.90 51.69 42.71
C ASN A 245 -3.99 51.16 41.27
N LEU A 246 -4.64 50.02 41.08
CA LEU A 246 -4.92 49.44 39.76
C LEU A 246 -6.42 49.20 39.63
N ASN A 247 -7.05 49.90 38.69
CA ASN A 247 -8.49 49.87 38.48
C ASN A 247 -8.82 49.37 37.09
N ARG A 248 -9.62 48.31 37.00
CA ARG A 248 -10.32 47.88 35.79
C ARG A 248 -11.81 48.04 36.01
N THR A 249 -12.38 49.06 35.35
CA THR A 249 -13.80 49.44 35.41
C THR A 249 -14.35 49.66 34.00
N GLY A 250 -15.63 49.36 33.69
CA GLY A 250 -16.23 49.74 32.40
C GLY A 250 -17.20 48.74 31.75
N THR A 251 -17.80 49.16 30.64
CA THR A 251 -19.02 48.66 29.97
C THR A 251 -18.88 47.28 29.33
N ALA A 252 -19.36 46.24 30.01
CA ALA A 252 -19.22 44.85 29.57
C ALA A 252 -20.29 44.41 28.56
N VAL A 253 -19.84 43.67 27.53
CA VAL A 253 -20.61 42.66 26.79
C VAL A 253 -20.23 41.27 27.33
N GLY A 254 -20.90 40.19 26.90
CA GLY A 254 -20.80 38.87 27.55
C GLY A 254 -19.43 38.20 27.64
N THR A 255 -18.42 38.68 26.91
CA THR A 255 -17.06 38.13 26.80
C THR A 255 -15.98 39.02 27.44
N ASP A 256 -16.37 40.05 28.20
CA ASP A 256 -15.43 40.96 28.87
C ASP A 256 -14.52 40.22 29.87
N GLY A 257 -13.24 40.56 29.87
CA GLY A 257 -12.24 39.95 30.73
C GLY A 257 -10.91 40.69 30.75
N ILE A 258 -10.12 40.41 31.78
CA ILE A 258 -8.73 40.82 31.96
C ILE A 258 -7.87 39.56 32.20
N GLN A 259 -6.81 39.40 31.42
CA GLN A 259 -5.88 38.28 31.54
C GLN A 259 -4.50 38.73 32.04
N PHE A 260 -4.04 38.14 33.14
CA PHE A 260 -2.72 38.40 33.70
C PHE A 260 -1.67 37.44 33.13
N SER A 261 -0.59 37.98 32.55
CA SER A 261 0.52 37.19 31.99
C SER A 261 1.43 36.54 33.04
N GLY A 262 1.30 36.94 34.30
CA GLY A 262 2.09 36.43 35.42
C GLY A 262 1.64 37.02 36.76
N ASN A 263 2.47 36.83 37.79
CA ASN A 263 2.20 37.32 39.14
C ASN A 263 2.29 38.85 39.20
N LEU A 264 1.48 39.53 40.00
CA LEU A 264 1.56 40.98 40.18
C LEU A 264 1.55 41.36 41.66
N THR A 265 2.05 42.55 41.99
CA THR A 265 2.10 43.07 43.37
C THR A 265 1.30 44.36 43.50
N ILE A 266 0.52 44.49 44.58
CA ILE A 266 -0.12 45.72 45.04
C ILE A 266 0.63 46.21 46.27
N ALA A 267 1.19 47.41 46.17
CA ALA A 267 1.98 48.04 47.22
C ALA A 267 1.15 48.34 48.48
N THR A 268 1.82 48.52 49.61
CA THR A 268 1.19 48.84 50.91
C THR A 268 0.32 50.09 50.81
N GLY A 269 -0.95 49.99 51.21
CA GLY A 269 -1.94 51.09 51.14
C GLY A 269 -2.58 51.31 49.77
N GLY A 270 -2.11 50.61 48.74
CA GLY A 270 -2.69 50.61 47.40
C GLY A 270 -3.93 49.72 47.27
N THR A 271 -4.75 49.96 46.25
CA THR A 271 -6.02 49.26 45.99
C THR A 271 -6.05 48.56 44.63
N LEU A 272 -6.77 47.43 44.56
CA LEU A 272 -7.08 46.73 43.32
C LEU A 272 -8.58 46.75 43.11
N THR A 273 -9.04 47.43 42.06
CA THR A 273 -10.46 47.46 41.67
C THR A 273 -10.68 46.61 40.43
N LEU A 274 -11.50 45.56 40.53
CA LEU A 274 -11.88 44.71 39.40
C LEU A 274 -13.41 44.65 39.32
N SER A 275 -13.99 45.49 38.45
CA SER A 275 -15.45 45.65 38.37
C SER A 275 -15.96 45.47 36.95
N GLY A 276 -16.89 44.53 36.78
CA GLY A 276 -17.71 44.42 35.57
C GLY A 276 -18.88 45.42 35.57
N ASN A 277 -19.71 45.39 34.52
CA ASN A 277 -20.88 46.26 34.39
C ASN A 277 -22.21 45.49 34.56
N GLY A 278 -22.65 45.32 35.80
CA GLY A 278 -23.96 44.72 36.11
C GLY A 278 -25.10 45.72 36.28
N GLY A 279 -24.98 46.95 35.79
CA GLY A 279 -25.99 48.00 36.00
C GLY A 279 -27.34 47.76 35.31
N ASN A 280 -27.44 46.82 34.35
CA ASN A 280 -28.65 46.53 33.59
C ASN A 280 -29.19 45.10 33.83
N GLN A 281 -29.30 44.72 35.11
CA GLN A 281 -29.79 43.41 35.57
C GLN A 281 -31.22 43.05 35.09
N THR A 282 -31.99 44.02 34.59
CA THR A 282 -33.34 43.79 34.05
C THR A 282 -33.34 43.21 32.64
N THR A 283 -32.26 43.40 31.86
CA THR A 283 -32.15 42.84 30.50
C THR A 283 -30.91 41.96 30.30
N GLN A 284 -29.72 42.31 30.80
CA GLN A 284 -28.47 41.54 30.61
C GLN A 284 -27.46 41.73 31.78
N ASN A 285 -27.00 40.63 32.39
CA ASN A 285 -26.02 40.64 33.50
C ASN A 285 -24.61 40.22 33.04
N TYR A 286 -23.79 41.16 32.56
CA TYR A 286 -22.44 40.88 32.07
C TYR A 286 -21.38 41.06 33.15
N ARG A 287 -20.42 40.13 33.20
CA ARG A 287 -19.47 39.99 34.31
C ARG A 287 -18.03 39.97 33.79
N LEU A 288 -17.08 40.51 34.54
CA LEU A 288 -15.67 40.54 34.16
C LEU A 288 -15.05 39.16 34.41
N LEU A 289 -14.41 38.53 33.41
CA LEU A 289 -13.51 37.39 33.66
C LEU A 289 -12.14 37.89 34.10
N VAL A 290 -11.71 37.55 35.31
CA VAL A 290 -10.35 37.75 35.78
C VAL A 290 -9.63 36.41 35.65
N SER A 291 -8.65 36.32 34.75
CA SER A 291 -7.91 35.07 34.59
C SER A 291 -6.43 35.25 34.33
N THR A 292 -5.69 34.15 34.37
CA THR A 292 -4.34 34.09 33.80
C THR A 292 -4.39 33.96 32.26
N THR A 293 -3.28 34.24 31.58
CA THR A 293 -3.07 33.84 30.17
C THR A 293 -2.75 32.35 30.01
N SER A 294 -2.20 31.70 31.05
CA SER A 294 -1.80 30.29 31.07
C SER A 294 -2.81 29.41 31.83
N ILE A 295 -3.98 29.17 31.24
CA ILE A 295 -5.09 28.46 31.92
C ILE A 295 -4.63 27.08 32.42
N GLY A 296 -4.95 26.76 33.68
CA GLY A 296 -4.45 25.61 34.43
C GLY A 296 -3.34 25.95 35.44
N THR A 297 -2.68 27.11 35.29
CA THR A 297 -1.64 27.60 36.21
C THR A 297 -2.01 28.95 36.77
N ALA A 298 -2.20 29.06 38.09
CA ALA A 298 -2.67 30.30 38.69
C ALA A 298 -1.64 31.43 38.66
N SER A 299 -2.07 32.63 38.29
CA SER A 299 -1.32 33.87 38.53
C SER A 299 -1.56 34.33 39.96
N THR A 300 -0.50 34.66 40.69
CA THR A 300 -0.59 35.15 42.08
C THR A 300 -0.64 36.67 42.12
N ILE A 301 -1.68 37.20 42.75
CA ILE A 301 -1.81 38.62 43.10
C ILE A 301 -1.37 38.78 44.55
N THR A 302 -0.30 39.54 44.76
CA THR A 302 0.31 39.75 46.07
C THR A 302 -0.02 41.14 46.59
N PHE A 303 -0.69 41.23 47.73
CA PHE A 303 -0.75 42.49 48.48
C PHE A 303 0.42 42.50 49.48
N THR A 304 1.29 43.51 49.42
CA THR A 304 2.47 43.59 50.30
C THR A 304 2.08 43.61 51.79
N ASP A 305 0.90 44.13 52.10
CA ASP A 305 0.25 43.96 53.40
C ASP A 305 -0.83 42.87 53.30
N ALA A 306 -0.53 41.68 53.85
CA ALA A 306 -1.42 40.52 53.78
C ALA A 306 -2.76 40.72 54.51
N ILE A 307 -2.84 41.64 55.49
CA ILE A 307 -4.10 41.99 56.18
C ILE A 307 -5.03 42.79 55.24
N SER A 308 -4.45 43.45 54.24
CA SER A 308 -5.13 44.40 53.36
C SER A 308 -5.92 43.77 52.19
N VAL A 309 -5.88 42.45 51.97
CA VAL A 309 -6.61 41.82 50.84
C VAL A 309 -8.11 42.11 50.92
N GLY A 310 -8.73 42.12 52.11
CA GLY A 310 -10.16 42.37 52.28
C GLY A 310 -10.58 43.85 52.17
N THR A 311 -9.71 44.79 52.57
CA THR A 311 -10.03 46.23 52.55
C THR A 311 -9.62 46.92 51.26
N ASN A 312 -8.59 46.41 50.59
CA ASN A 312 -7.98 47.05 49.42
C ASN A 312 -8.36 46.38 48.11
N LEU A 313 -9.11 45.26 48.14
CA LEU A 313 -9.70 44.63 46.97
C LEU A 313 -11.16 45.09 46.82
N VAL A 314 -11.45 45.85 45.76
CA VAL A 314 -12.81 46.30 45.43
C VAL A 314 -13.28 45.54 44.20
N THR A 315 -14.26 44.64 44.37
CA THR A 315 -14.75 43.79 43.28
C THR A 315 -16.26 43.81 43.18
N GLN A 316 -16.78 43.81 41.95
CA GLN A 316 -18.21 43.74 41.65
C GLN A 316 -18.42 43.04 40.31
N TYR A 317 -19.45 42.18 40.20
CA TYR A 317 -19.79 41.48 38.95
C TYR A 317 -18.58 40.79 38.30
N ALA A 318 -17.85 39.96 39.04
CA ALA A 318 -16.58 39.38 38.59
C ALA A 318 -16.53 37.86 38.77
N ASP A 319 -15.91 37.19 37.80
CA ASP A 319 -15.59 35.76 37.80
C ASP A 319 -14.08 35.59 37.80
N PHE A 320 -13.58 34.58 38.50
CA PHE A 320 -12.15 34.32 38.63
C PHE A 320 -11.82 32.94 38.08
N ARG A 321 -10.72 32.83 37.34
CA ARG A 321 -10.17 31.56 36.85
C ARG A 321 -8.66 31.59 36.97
N ASP A 322 -8.05 30.58 37.62
CA ASP A 322 -6.60 30.52 37.80
C ASP A 322 -6.02 31.78 38.48
N ILE A 323 -6.67 32.25 39.54
CA ILE A 323 -6.19 33.38 40.34
C ILE A 323 -5.91 32.92 41.76
N ALA A 324 -4.71 33.24 42.24
CA ALA A 324 -4.32 33.05 43.63
C ALA A 324 -4.10 34.41 44.29
N PHE A 325 -4.54 34.57 45.54
CA PHE A 325 -4.07 35.67 46.39
C PHE A 325 -3.05 35.17 47.41
N ASN A 326 -2.15 36.05 47.85
CA ASN A 326 -1.17 35.71 48.90
C ASN A 326 -1.78 35.59 50.31
N ALA A 327 -3.03 36.01 50.50
CA ALA A 327 -3.82 35.82 51.71
C ALA A 327 -5.32 35.69 51.36
N SER A 328 -6.15 35.30 52.33
CA SER A 328 -7.57 35.04 52.12
C SER A 328 -8.36 36.29 51.70
N ALA A 329 -8.95 36.27 50.50
CA ALA A 329 -9.90 37.25 50.00
C ALA A 329 -11.35 36.77 50.21
N ASN A 330 -12.18 37.54 50.92
CA ASN A 330 -13.61 37.23 51.04
C ASN A 330 -14.42 38.00 50.00
N LEU A 331 -14.89 37.30 48.97
CA LEU A 331 -15.71 37.83 47.89
C LEU A 331 -17.16 37.32 47.93
N SER A 332 -17.59 36.72 49.04
CA SER A 332 -18.88 36.02 49.12
C SER A 332 -20.10 36.94 48.98
N ALA A 333 -19.98 38.21 49.42
CA ALA A 333 -21.08 39.17 49.51
C ALA A 333 -20.92 40.39 48.58
N ILE A 334 -20.13 40.28 47.51
CA ILE A 334 -19.95 41.40 46.57
C ILE A 334 -21.20 41.64 45.73
N THR A 335 -21.41 42.89 45.30
CA THR A 335 -22.51 43.26 44.39
C THR A 335 -22.43 42.44 43.11
N GLY A 336 -23.53 41.76 42.77
CA GLY A 336 -23.59 40.92 41.56
C GLY A 336 -22.99 39.51 41.70
N GLY A 337 -22.48 39.17 42.89
CA GLY A 337 -21.84 37.89 43.18
C GLY A 337 -20.44 37.75 42.59
N SER A 338 -19.65 36.87 43.20
CA SER A 338 -18.35 36.42 42.71
C SER A 338 -18.43 34.98 42.22
N GLY A 339 -17.88 34.70 41.04
CA GLY A 339 -17.92 33.37 40.46
C GLY A 339 -16.59 32.65 40.45
N ASP A 340 -16.64 31.35 40.70
CA ASP A 340 -15.50 30.44 40.69
C ASP A 340 -15.46 29.64 39.39
N ALA A 341 -14.67 30.08 38.41
CA ALA A 341 -14.46 29.34 37.17
C ALA A 341 -13.34 28.28 37.28
N GLY A 342 -12.81 28.02 38.49
CA GLY A 342 -11.85 26.95 38.77
C GLY A 342 -10.39 27.40 38.80
N GLY A 343 -9.56 26.64 39.53
CA GLY A 343 -8.12 26.92 39.68
C GLY A 343 -7.75 28.03 40.63
N ASN A 344 -8.73 28.54 41.36
CA ASN A 344 -8.55 29.65 42.26
C ASN A 344 -8.05 29.16 43.64
N SER A 345 -7.30 29.99 44.34
CA SER A 345 -6.88 29.70 45.71
C SER A 345 -6.89 30.96 46.58
N ASN A 346 -7.13 30.77 47.88
CA ASN A 346 -7.29 31.85 48.86
C ASN A 346 -8.43 32.83 48.55
N ILE A 347 -9.52 32.36 47.93
CA ILE A 347 -10.73 33.14 47.66
C ILE A 347 -11.94 32.44 48.25
N THR A 348 -12.76 33.17 49.01
CA THR A 348 -14.11 32.73 49.40
C THR A 348 -15.12 33.36 48.45
N PHE A 349 -15.74 32.55 47.59
CA PHE A 349 -16.72 33.02 46.60
C PHE A 349 -18.14 33.12 47.14
N THR A 350 -19.04 33.70 46.34
CA THR A 350 -20.49 33.63 46.60
C THR A 350 -20.94 32.17 46.65
N ALA A 351 -21.78 31.84 47.63
CA ALA A 351 -22.24 30.47 47.83
C ALA A 351 -22.96 29.94 46.57
N ALA A 352 -22.64 28.71 46.19
CA ALA A 352 -23.30 28.03 45.08
C ALA A 352 -24.80 27.87 45.35
N ASP A 353 -25.61 27.99 44.32
CA ASP A 353 -27.06 27.80 44.35
C ASP A 353 -27.53 26.94 43.16
N THR A 354 -28.79 26.51 43.18
CA THR A 354 -29.43 25.87 42.02
C THR A 354 -30.34 26.88 41.33
N GLU A 355 -29.98 27.29 40.12
CA GLU A 355 -30.75 28.22 39.31
C GLU A 355 -31.62 27.46 38.30
N THR A 356 -32.91 27.68 38.38
CA THR A 356 -33.92 26.98 37.57
C THR A 356 -34.54 27.91 36.54
N TRP A 357 -34.61 27.44 35.30
CA TRP A 357 -35.37 28.07 34.21
C TRP A 357 -36.71 27.35 34.03
N GLY A 358 -37.79 27.91 34.56
CA GLY A 358 -39.15 27.35 34.45
C GLY A 358 -40.07 28.05 33.45
N GLY A 359 -39.61 29.10 32.76
CA GLY A 359 -40.45 30.03 32.01
C GLY A 359 -40.60 29.79 30.49
N SER A 360 -41.29 30.73 29.83
CA SER A 360 -41.41 30.86 28.37
C SER A 360 -40.06 31.15 27.69
N ALA A 361 -40.04 31.28 26.36
CA ALA A 361 -38.82 31.58 25.62
C ALA A 361 -38.13 32.87 26.10
N GLY A 362 -36.79 32.87 26.16
CA GLY A 362 -36.02 33.99 26.71
C GLY A 362 -34.51 33.89 26.56
N SER A 363 -33.80 34.88 27.08
CA SER A 363 -32.32 34.99 27.03
C SER A 363 -31.66 34.56 28.34
N TRP A 364 -30.56 33.78 28.25
CA TRP A 364 -29.77 33.30 29.40
C TRP A 364 -29.27 34.44 30.29
N ALA A 365 -28.90 35.58 29.69
CA ALA A 365 -28.38 36.75 30.39
C ALA A 365 -29.41 37.52 31.24
N THR A 366 -30.71 37.20 31.13
CA THR A 366 -31.78 37.95 31.79
C THR A 366 -32.13 37.34 33.13
N LYS A 367 -31.89 38.08 34.22
CA LYS A 367 -32.16 37.63 35.61
C LYS A 367 -33.59 37.14 35.83
N ALA A 368 -34.58 37.80 35.23
CA ALA A 368 -36.00 37.49 35.43
C ALA A 368 -36.42 36.09 34.95
N ASN A 369 -35.61 35.43 34.11
CA ASN A 369 -35.88 34.07 33.63
C ASN A 369 -35.40 32.98 34.61
N TRP A 370 -34.68 33.37 35.67
CA TRP A 370 -34.07 32.46 36.63
C TRP A 370 -34.76 32.54 37.99
N THR A 371 -34.97 31.37 38.59
CA THR A 371 -35.40 31.22 39.98
C THR A 371 -34.35 30.42 40.73
N GLY A 372 -33.73 31.03 41.74
CA GLY A 372 -32.69 30.39 42.56
C GLY A 372 -33.31 29.61 43.72
N GLY A 373 -32.56 28.66 44.28
CA GLY A 373 -32.94 27.97 45.50
C GLY A 373 -32.94 28.90 46.70
N THR A 374 -31.88 29.69 46.86
CA THR A 374 -31.72 30.69 47.93
C THR A 374 -31.80 32.13 47.41
N VAL A 375 -31.15 32.43 46.28
CA VAL A 375 -31.09 33.77 45.69
C VAL A 375 -31.19 33.70 44.16
N SER A 376 -32.32 34.13 43.59
CA SER A 376 -32.49 34.16 42.13
C SER A 376 -31.51 35.10 41.43
N ARG A 377 -30.75 34.57 40.47
CA ARG A 377 -29.76 35.31 39.67
C ARG A 377 -29.47 34.62 38.34
N VAL A 378 -28.76 35.30 37.44
CA VAL A 378 -28.12 34.60 36.31
C VAL A 378 -27.05 33.67 36.89
N PRO A 379 -26.98 32.39 36.49
CA PRO A 379 -26.08 31.41 37.08
C PRO A 379 -24.62 31.87 37.11
N LEU A 380 -23.99 31.76 38.28
CA LEU A 380 -22.54 31.89 38.45
C LEU A 380 -21.85 30.60 38.01
N PRO A 381 -20.54 30.62 37.67
CA PRO A 381 -19.76 29.42 37.32
C PRO A 381 -19.93 28.21 38.26
N GLN A 382 -20.14 28.41 39.56
CA GLN A 382 -20.35 27.37 40.57
C GLN A 382 -21.81 26.92 40.77
N ASP A 383 -22.78 27.63 40.19
CA ASP A 383 -24.20 27.36 40.39
C ASP A 383 -24.64 26.17 39.53
N THR A 384 -25.49 25.32 40.09
CA THR A 384 -26.13 24.23 39.33
C THR A 384 -27.25 24.78 38.46
N VAL A 385 -27.39 24.30 37.23
CA VAL A 385 -28.39 24.81 36.27
C VAL A 385 -29.43 23.75 35.93
N ALA A 386 -30.71 24.09 36.13
CA ALA A 386 -31.84 23.23 35.80
C ALA A 386 -32.81 23.89 34.82
N LEU A 387 -32.89 23.38 33.58
CA LEU A 387 -33.82 23.85 32.56
C LEU A 387 -35.09 22.99 32.62
N THR A 388 -36.17 23.51 33.19
CA THR A 388 -37.42 22.77 33.46
C THR A 388 -38.60 23.21 32.59
N GLY A 389 -38.52 24.37 31.93
CA GLY A 389 -39.54 24.87 31.00
C GLY A 389 -39.40 24.33 29.57
N THR A 390 -40.42 24.52 28.74
CA THR A 390 -40.42 24.10 27.32
C THR A 390 -40.11 25.23 26.33
N GLY A 391 -39.95 26.47 26.81
CA GLY A 391 -39.60 27.62 25.97
C GLY A 391 -38.17 27.54 25.44
N THR A 392 -37.92 28.15 24.27
CA THR A 392 -36.57 28.25 23.70
C THR A 392 -35.66 29.12 24.56
N VAL A 393 -34.51 28.59 24.94
CA VAL A 393 -33.46 29.30 25.67
C VAL A 393 -32.39 29.77 24.69
N THR A 394 -32.31 31.10 24.51
CA THR A 394 -31.22 31.73 23.75
C THR A 394 -30.04 31.95 24.67
N VAL A 395 -28.94 31.23 24.42
CA VAL A 395 -27.71 31.32 25.19
C VAL A 395 -26.84 32.43 24.63
N ASN A 396 -26.83 33.58 25.31
CA ASN A 396 -26.05 34.78 24.99
C ASN A 396 -25.07 35.18 26.12
N GLN A 397 -24.81 34.24 27.02
CA GLN A 397 -23.85 34.35 28.11
C GLN A 397 -22.64 33.49 27.79
N ALA A 398 -21.42 34.02 27.92
CA ALA A 398 -20.21 33.24 27.66
C ALA A 398 -19.96 32.15 28.72
N ARG A 399 -20.55 32.28 29.91
CA ARG A 399 -20.36 31.37 31.06
C ARG A 399 -21.73 30.96 31.60
N LEU A 400 -21.98 29.66 31.66
CA LEU A 400 -23.33 29.12 31.85
C LEU A 400 -23.62 28.62 33.26
N GLY A 401 -22.59 28.29 34.04
CA GLY A 401 -22.71 27.64 35.34
C GLY A 401 -22.21 26.19 35.31
N LYS A 402 -22.46 25.48 36.39
CA LYS A 402 -22.06 24.10 36.65
C LYS A 402 -23.25 23.15 36.49
N ASP A 403 -22.96 21.88 36.17
CA ASP A 403 -23.93 20.77 36.19
C ASP A 403 -25.27 21.12 35.51
N ILE A 404 -25.22 21.38 34.20
CA ILE A 404 -26.38 21.81 33.41
C ILE A 404 -27.25 20.60 33.10
N SER A 405 -28.54 20.68 33.45
CA SER A 405 -29.53 19.63 33.17
C SER A 405 -30.75 20.20 32.44
N THR A 406 -31.23 19.46 31.45
CA THR A 406 -32.55 19.67 30.85
C THR A 406 -33.51 18.65 31.44
N ASN A 407 -34.59 19.12 32.09
CA ASN A 407 -35.63 18.29 32.70
C ASN A 407 -36.94 18.28 31.88
N ALA A 408 -37.05 19.18 30.89
CA ALA A 408 -38.10 19.18 29.87
C ALA A 408 -37.48 19.23 28.46
N ALA A 409 -38.30 19.11 27.42
CA ALA A 409 -37.89 19.22 26.01
C ALA A 409 -37.55 20.68 25.60
N THR A 410 -36.70 21.35 26.39
CA THR A 410 -36.30 22.75 26.24
C THR A 410 -35.39 22.92 25.01
N PRO A 411 -35.80 23.69 23.98
CA PRO A 411 -34.91 24.06 22.89
C PRO A 411 -33.79 24.98 23.36
N ILE A 412 -32.55 24.75 22.90
CA ILE A 412 -31.37 25.57 23.21
C ILE A 412 -30.79 26.13 21.90
N THR A 413 -30.60 27.45 21.85
CA THR A 413 -29.96 28.14 20.72
C THR A 413 -28.76 28.93 21.19
N LEU A 414 -27.56 28.58 20.72
CA LEU A 414 -26.33 29.33 21.00
C LEU A 414 -26.26 30.58 20.12
N SER A 415 -26.00 31.73 20.74
CA SER A 415 -25.79 33.02 20.05
C SER A 415 -24.35 33.55 20.15
N ASN A 416 -23.51 32.89 20.93
CA ASN A 416 -22.09 33.14 21.10
C ASN A 416 -21.37 31.84 21.54
N ALA A 417 -20.03 31.85 21.60
CA ALA A 417 -19.27 30.77 22.22
C ALA A 417 -19.48 30.74 23.74
N VAL A 418 -19.57 29.54 24.31
CA VAL A 418 -19.99 29.35 25.71
C VAL A 418 -19.06 28.40 26.46
N THR A 419 -19.05 28.53 27.79
CA THR A 419 -18.32 27.65 28.71
C THR A 419 -19.24 27.18 29.85
N SER A 420 -19.27 25.87 30.08
CA SER A 420 -19.92 25.21 31.22
C SER A 420 -18.88 24.56 32.14
N TYR A 421 -19.15 24.51 33.44
CA TYR A 421 -18.15 24.20 34.47
C TYR A 421 -18.31 22.82 35.15
N GLY A 422 -19.26 22.02 34.68
CA GLY A 422 -19.60 20.71 35.25
C GLY A 422 -20.19 19.77 34.20
N SER A 423 -20.93 18.76 34.67
CA SER A 423 -21.63 17.81 33.80
C SER A 423 -22.69 18.52 32.95
N VAL A 424 -22.98 17.99 31.77
CA VAL A 424 -23.99 18.53 30.86
C VAL A 424 -24.92 17.39 30.46
N ASN A 425 -26.20 17.50 30.82
CA ASN A 425 -27.24 16.52 30.55
C ASN A 425 -28.34 17.12 29.65
N LEU A 426 -28.23 16.84 28.36
CA LEU A 426 -29.19 17.22 27.32
C LEU A 426 -30.11 16.04 26.93
N SER A 427 -30.39 15.12 27.86
CA SER A 427 -31.14 13.88 27.63
C SER A 427 -32.56 14.09 27.07
N ASN A 428 -33.14 15.27 27.20
CA ASN A 428 -34.50 15.53 26.71
C ASN A 428 -34.57 15.90 25.22
N ALA A 429 -35.75 15.75 24.61
CA ALA A 429 -35.97 15.85 23.16
C ALA A 429 -35.95 17.29 22.57
N GLY A 430 -35.52 18.30 23.32
CA GLY A 430 -35.42 19.69 22.81
C GLY A 430 -34.41 19.81 21.66
N THR A 431 -34.56 20.81 20.78
CA THR A 431 -33.60 21.07 19.70
C THR A 431 -32.33 21.75 20.25
N PHE A 432 -31.20 21.52 19.59
CA PHE A 432 -29.93 22.20 19.87
C PHE A 432 -29.41 22.83 18.59
N SER A 433 -29.16 24.13 18.60
CA SER A 433 -28.81 24.89 17.39
C SER A 433 -27.86 26.05 17.69
N GLY A 434 -27.23 26.59 16.65
CA GLY A 434 -26.29 27.71 16.72
C GLY A 434 -24.89 27.32 16.23
N ASN A 435 -24.23 28.25 15.55
CA ASN A 435 -22.91 28.03 14.92
C ASN A 435 -21.77 28.47 15.84
N TYR A 436 -21.77 27.98 17.08
CA TYR A 436 -20.79 28.39 18.10
C TYR A 436 -20.24 27.19 18.88
N THR A 437 -19.03 27.37 19.42
CA THR A 437 -18.34 26.34 20.20
C THR A 437 -18.90 26.26 21.62
N TRP A 438 -19.14 25.04 22.08
CA TRP A 438 -19.42 24.75 23.49
C TRP A 438 -18.16 24.23 24.18
N THR A 439 -17.66 24.97 25.16
CA THR A 439 -16.53 24.55 25.99
C THR A 439 -17.04 23.89 27.27
N MET A 440 -16.62 22.66 27.53
CA MET A 440 -16.80 21.98 28.81
C MET A 440 -15.51 22.08 29.60
N GLU A 441 -15.54 22.79 30.70
CA GLU A 441 -14.39 23.05 31.58
C GLU A 441 -14.62 22.41 32.94
N SER A 442 -13.63 21.74 33.51
CA SER A 442 -13.72 21.23 34.87
C SER A 442 -13.35 22.32 35.88
N GLN A 443 -14.35 22.85 36.59
CA GLN A 443 -14.11 23.75 37.71
C GLN A 443 -13.29 23.08 38.81
N ALA A 444 -13.64 21.83 39.16
CA ALA A 444 -13.04 21.10 40.28
C ALA A 444 -11.63 20.56 39.98
N ARG A 445 -11.22 20.52 38.70
CA ARG A 445 -9.91 20.02 38.23
C ARG A 445 -9.58 18.58 38.59
N THR A 446 -10.60 17.85 39.06
CA THR A 446 -10.53 16.48 39.54
C THR A 446 -11.87 15.80 39.29
N GLY A 447 -11.90 14.47 39.43
CA GLY A 447 -13.13 13.68 39.27
C GLY A 447 -13.58 13.52 37.81
N THR A 448 -14.86 13.20 37.64
CA THR A 448 -15.46 12.90 36.34
C THR A 448 -16.69 13.77 36.11
N LEU A 449 -16.71 14.46 34.97
CA LEU A 449 -17.85 15.19 34.44
C LEU A 449 -18.48 14.34 33.33
N THR A 450 -19.81 14.36 33.21
CA THR A 450 -20.51 13.57 32.19
C THR A 450 -21.14 14.48 31.13
N LEU A 451 -20.98 14.16 29.85
CA LEU A 451 -21.74 14.74 28.75
C LEU A 451 -22.77 13.71 28.24
N THR A 452 -24.05 14.04 28.39
CA THR A 452 -25.17 13.32 27.74
C THR A 452 -25.77 14.26 26.70
N ASN A 453 -25.65 13.94 25.41
CA ASN A 453 -26.13 14.81 24.34
C ASN A 453 -27.44 14.34 23.68
N ASN A 454 -27.84 13.09 23.87
CA ASN A 454 -29.02 12.47 23.27
C ASN A 454 -29.12 12.66 21.75
N ALA A 455 -28.07 12.22 21.04
CA ALA A 455 -27.92 12.30 19.59
C ALA A 455 -27.99 13.72 19.00
N LYS A 456 -27.79 14.75 19.82
CA LYS A 456 -27.70 16.13 19.32
C LYS A 456 -26.35 16.39 18.70
N THR A 457 -26.36 17.10 17.58
CA THR A 457 -25.16 17.51 16.86
C THR A 457 -24.68 18.87 17.35
N PHE A 458 -23.44 18.93 17.82
CA PHE A 458 -22.78 20.18 18.16
C PHE A 458 -22.22 20.87 16.92
N TYR A 459 -22.15 22.20 16.92
CA TYR A 459 -21.33 22.89 15.92
C TYR A 459 -19.86 22.61 16.19
N GLY A 460 -19.28 23.15 17.26
CA GLY A 460 -17.93 22.82 17.73
C GLY A 460 -17.91 22.55 19.23
N ALA A 461 -16.86 21.88 19.72
CA ALA A 461 -16.71 21.59 21.14
C ALA A 461 -15.26 21.71 21.63
N THR A 462 -15.06 22.15 22.86
CA THR A 462 -13.76 22.15 23.53
C THR A 462 -13.89 21.43 24.87
N PHE A 463 -13.01 20.47 25.12
CA PHE A 463 -12.92 19.71 26.37
C PHE A 463 -11.68 20.18 27.16
N ASN A 464 -11.94 20.87 28.26
CA ASN A 464 -10.97 21.50 29.18
C ASN A 464 -11.05 20.82 30.55
N ALA A 465 -10.62 19.56 30.65
CA ALA A 465 -10.83 18.80 31.88
C ALA A 465 -9.81 19.15 33.01
N TYR A 466 -8.67 19.78 32.71
CA TYR A 466 -7.67 20.26 33.69
C TYR A 466 -7.41 19.30 34.87
N GLY A 467 -6.98 18.06 34.58
CA GLY A 467 -6.75 17.03 35.61
C GLY A 467 -7.96 16.14 35.91
N ALA A 468 -9.16 16.52 35.48
CA ALA A 468 -10.36 15.70 35.52
C ALA A 468 -10.52 14.83 34.26
N THR A 469 -11.62 14.06 34.25
CA THR A 469 -12.12 13.33 33.08
C THR A 469 -13.47 13.91 32.66
N ILE A 470 -13.65 14.16 31.35
CA ILE A 470 -14.97 14.39 30.75
C ILE A 470 -15.37 13.08 30.06
N GLN A 471 -16.42 12.45 30.54
CA GLN A 471 -16.94 11.18 30.03
C GLN A 471 -18.14 11.40 29.13
N LEU A 472 -18.12 10.78 27.96
CA LEU A 472 -19.29 10.72 27.08
C LEU A 472 -20.24 9.63 27.58
N ALA A 473 -21.49 9.98 27.88
CA ALA A 473 -22.53 9.02 28.25
C ALA A 473 -23.14 8.32 27.03
N ASP A 474 -23.18 9.02 25.89
CA ASP A 474 -23.72 8.58 24.61
C ASP A 474 -22.79 8.98 23.45
N ALA A 475 -23.13 8.57 22.22
CA ALA A 475 -22.36 8.91 21.04
C ALA A 475 -22.32 10.43 20.82
N PHE A 476 -21.14 10.98 20.53
CA PHE A 476 -20.95 12.42 20.33
C PHE A 476 -20.75 12.75 18.86
N THR A 477 -21.45 13.77 18.37
CA THR A 477 -21.33 14.25 16.97
C THR A 477 -21.11 15.76 16.91
N ALA A 478 -20.17 16.21 16.08
CA ALA A 478 -19.92 17.62 15.81
C ALA A 478 -19.72 17.91 14.30
N THR A 479 -20.04 19.14 13.87
CA THR A 479 -19.88 19.60 12.48
C THR A 479 -18.68 20.53 12.24
N SER A 480 -17.98 20.94 13.28
CA SER A 480 -16.82 21.82 13.29
C SER A 480 -15.73 21.26 14.22
N THR A 481 -14.71 22.06 14.54
CA THR A 481 -13.56 21.65 15.33
C THR A 481 -13.97 21.14 16.71
N VAL A 482 -13.38 20.01 17.09
CA VAL A 482 -13.43 19.46 18.44
C VAL A 482 -12.01 19.50 19.01
N SER A 483 -11.84 20.09 20.20
CA SER A 483 -10.52 20.25 20.81
C SER A 483 -10.49 19.61 22.19
N LEU A 484 -9.58 18.67 22.41
CA LEU A 484 -9.18 18.22 23.75
C LEU A 484 -7.97 19.03 24.20
N ALA A 485 -8.22 20.11 24.94
CA ALA A 485 -7.18 21.05 25.30
C ALA A 485 -6.45 20.68 26.60
N SER A 486 -7.12 20.00 27.54
CA SER A 486 -6.49 19.54 28.79
C SER A 486 -7.21 18.38 29.45
N GLY A 487 -6.50 17.62 30.29
CA GLY A 487 -7.04 16.49 31.05
C GLY A 487 -7.48 15.32 30.16
N THR A 488 -8.53 14.60 30.58
CA THR A 488 -8.95 13.36 29.90
C THR A 488 -10.32 13.50 29.23
N LEU A 489 -10.44 13.07 27.97
CA LEU A 489 -11.73 12.75 27.34
C LEU A 489 -11.92 11.23 27.34
N ASP A 490 -13.02 10.76 27.94
CA ASP A 490 -13.37 9.36 28.02
C ASP A 490 -14.48 9.01 27.01
N ALA A 491 -14.05 8.41 25.89
CA ALA A 491 -14.91 7.92 24.82
C ALA A 491 -14.96 6.37 24.80
N TYR A 492 -14.67 5.71 25.93
CA TYR A 492 -14.47 4.26 26.00
C TYR A 492 -15.57 3.42 25.32
N THR A 493 -16.84 3.61 25.70
CA THR A 493 -17.99 2.84 25.18
C THR A 493 -18.72 3.51 24.02
N ASN A 494 -18.41 4.78 23.73
CA ASN A 494 -19.26 5.63 22.92
C ASN A 494 -18.56 6.07 21.64
N ASN A 495 -19.31 6.06 20.54
CA ASN A 495 -18.80 6.52 19.26
C ASN A 495 -18.53 8.03 19.31
N VAL A 496 -17.44 8.45 18.69
CA VAL A 496 -17.13 9.86 18.44
C VAL A 496 -17.09 10.02 16.93
N ALA A 497 -18.06 10.75 16.39
CA ALA A 497 -18.20 10.95 14.95
C ALA A 497 -18.04 12.43 14.61
N MET A 498 -17.17 12.75 13.67
CA MET A 498 -17.07 14.09 13.11
C MET A 498 -17.58 14.09 11.67
N THR A 499 -18.62 14.90 11.41
CA THR A 499 -19.39 14.79 10.16
C THR A 499 -19.07 15.87 9.11
N PHE A 500 -18.33 16.95 9.44
CA PHE A 500 -17.99 18.06 8.53
C PHE A 500 -16.67 18.79 8.88
N THR A 501 -16.23 19.71 8.01
CA THR A 501 -14.91 20.40 7.77
C THR A 501 -13.97 20.83 8.92
N GLY A 502 -14.25 20.56 10.20
CA GLY A 502 -13.38 20.90 11.34
C GLY A 502 -12.14 19.99 11.49
N ALA A 503 -11.48 20.01 12.64
CA ALA A 503 -10.41 19.07 13.03
C ALA A 503 -10.64 18.52 14.45
N PHE A 504 -10.25 17.27 14.73
CA PHE A 504 -10.14 16.78 16.11
C PHE A 504 -8.74 17.04 16.66
N ASN A 505 -8.56 18.11 17.43
CA ASN A 505 -7.25 18.45 17.95
C ASN A 505 -7.11 17.97 19.40
N SER A 506 -5.93 17.50 19.76
CA SER A 506 -5.58 17.31 21.18
C SER A 506 -4.22 17.92 21.48
N THR A 507 -4.10 18.54 22.66
CA THR A 507 -2.86 19.17 23.12
C THR A 507 -1.99 18.15 23.84
N ALA A 508 -0.66 18.29 23.73
CA ALA A 508 0.28 17.49 24.53
C ALA A 508 -0.05 17.60 26.03
N GLY A 509 -0.03 16.46 26.73
CA GLY A 509 -0.43 16.36 28.15
C GLY A 509 -1.93 16.08 28.38
N SER A 510 -2.77 16.15 27.35
CA SER A 510 -4.13 15.59 27.41
C SER A 510 -4.15 14.09 27.13
N THR A 511 -5.24 13.41 27.50
CA THR A 511 -5.44 11.96 27.27
C THR A 511 -6.80 11.68 26.65
N LEU A 512 -6.82 10.92 25.55
CA LEU A 512 -8.03 10.36 24.97
C LEU A 512 -8.15 8.88 25.34
N LYS A 513 -9.24 8.49 26.00
CA LYS A 513 -9.54 7.07 26.22
C LYS A 513 -10.44 6.54 25.12
N LEU A 514 -10.02 5.45 24.49
CA LEU A 514 -10.79 4.74 23.47
C LEU A 514 -11.08 3.31 23.92
N GLY A 515 -12.17 2.74 23.39
CA GLY A 515 -12.51 1.34 23.60
C GLY A 515 -13.38 0.83 22.46
N THR A 516 -14.53 0.26 22.79
CA THR A 516 -15.43 -0.33 21.79
C THR A 516 -16.11 0.71 20.89
N GLY A 517 -16.08 1.99 21.25
CA GLY A 517 -16.55 3.08 20.42
C GLY A 517 -15.73 3.23 19.13
N LEU A 518 -16.41 3.55 18.03
CA LEU A 518 -15.80 3.92 16.76
C LEU A 518 -15.43 5.41 16.77
N LEU A 519 -14.16 5.72 16.50
CA LEU A 519 -13.73 7.09 16.17
C LEU A 519 -13.81 7.26 14.65
N THR A 520 -14.73 8.10 14.16
CA THR A 520 -14.86 8.40 12.72
C THR A 520 -14.30 9.78 12.41
N GLU A 521 -13.25 9.80 11.60
CA GLU A 521 -12.52 11.00 11.19
C GLU A 521 -12.74 11.28 9.69
N ASN A 522 -13.52 12.31 9.38
CA ASN A 522 -13.85 12.69 8.00
C ASN A 522 -13.03 13.90 7.48
N LEU A 523 -11.87 14.17 8.09
CA LEU A 523 -11.24 15.50 8.09
C LEU A 523 -9.82 15.47 7.53
N SER A 524 -9.45 16.49 6.74
CA SER A 524 -8.11 16.59 6.17
C SER A 524 -7.11 17.11 7.21
N ASN A 525 -6.04 16.35 7.46
CA ASN A 525 -4.84 16.78 8.18
C ASN A 525 -5.06 17.11 9.67
N THR A 526 -5.59 16.14 10.41
CA THR A 526 -5.81 16.25 11.86
C THR A 526 -4.61 15.71 12.64
N ALA A 527 -4.22 16.35 13.75
CA ALA A 527 -3.12 15.91 14.61
C ALA A 527 -3.57 15.74 16.06
N LEU A 528 -3.45 14.51 16.59
CA LEU A 528 -3.63 14.20 18.00
C LEU A 528 -2.28 14.16 18.70
N ALA A 529 -1.95 15.22 19.44
CA ALA A 529 -0.71 15.30 20.22
C ALA A 529 -0.86 14.76 21.65
N GLY A 530 -2.08 14.68 22.18
CA GLY A 530 -2.38 14.04 23.46
C GLY A 530 -2.18 12.53 23.42
N ALA A 531 -1.92 11.93 24.57
CA ALA A 531 -1.81 10.47 24.69
C ALA A 531 -3.15 9.79 24.36
N VAL A 532 -3.09 8.57 23.84
CA VAL A 532 -4.26 7.71 23.64
C VAL A 532 -4.12 6.49 24.52
N THR A 533 -5.16 6.15 25.28
CA THR A 533 -5.18 4.92 26.09
C THR A 533 -6.34 4.03 25.67
N LEU A 534 -6.01 2.80 25.27
CA LEU A 534 -6.97 1.77 24.89
C LEU A 534 -7.51 1.06 26.14
N TYR A 535 -8.78 1.23 26.45
CA TYR A 535 -9.52 0.50 27.49
C TYR A 535 -10.30 -0.70 26.92
N GLY A 536 -10.40 -0.77 25.59
CA GLY A 536 -11.01 -1.85 24.82
C GLY A 536 -10.39 -1.91 23.42
N ASN A 537 -10.81 -2.88 22.61
CA ASN A 537 -10.38 -2.96 21.22
C ASN A 537 -10.96 -1.77 20.45
N ALA A 538 -10.09 -0.87 19.98
CA ALA A 538 -10.50 0.38 19.36
C ALA A 538 -10.49 0.27 17.84
N THR A 539 -11.45 0.95 17.21
CA THR A 539 -11.49 1.13 15.77
C THR A 539 -11.48 2.62 15.44
N ILE A 540 -10.58 3.02 14.55
CA ILE A 540 -10.52 4.34 13.96
C ILE A 540 -10.91 4.20 12.49
N SER A 541 -11.76 5.09 11.97
CA SER A 541 -12.16 5.12 10.57
C SER A 541 -11.77 6.47 9.97
N VAL A 542 -10.67 6.53 9.22
CA VAL A 542 -10.24 7.72 8.50
C VAL A 542 -10.82 7.71 7.09
N ALA A 543 -11.55 8.76 6.71
CA ALA A 543 -12.22 8.85 5.43
C ALA A 543 -11.25 8.91 4.24
N THR A 544 -11.74 8.54 3.05
CA THR A 544 -10.97 8.55 1.79
C THR A 544 -10.30 9.91 1.56
N THR A 545 -9.03 9.91 1.10
CA THR A 545 -8.18 11.10 0.88
C THR A 545 -7.77 11.88 2.13
N LYS A 546 -8.19 11.44 3.33
CA LYS A 546 -7.90 12.12 4.59
C LYS A 546 -6.72 11.49 5.31
N ILE A 547 -6.10 12.28 6.18
CA ILE A 547 -4.96 11.88 7.02
C ILE A 547 -5.26 12.27 8.47
N LEU A 548 -5.18 11.30 9.38
CA LEU A 548 -5.13 11.49 10.82
C LEU A 548 -3.72 11.15 11.31
N THR A 549 -3.05 12.06 11.98
CA THR A 549 -1.76 11.81 12.63
C THR A 549 -1.95 11.71 14.13
N ILE A 550 -1.49 10.61 14.73
CA ILE A 550 -1.43 10.44 16.18
C ILE A 550 0.04 10.49 16.60
N SER A 551 0.42 11.64 17.16
CA SER A 551 1.78 11.91 17.66
C SER A 551 1.94 11.57 19.14
N GLY A 552 0.85 11.57 19.91
CA GLY A 552 0.85 11.07 21.27
C GLY A 552 1.06 9.55 21.32
N ILE A 553 1.59 9.07 22.44
CA ILE A 553 1.79 7.63 22.68
C ILE A 553 0.41 6.96 22.80
N ILE A 554 0.22 5.87 22.05
CA ILE A 554 -0.88 4.93 22.22
C ILE A 554 -0.44 3.84 23.21
N SER A 555 -1.18 3.74 24.30
CA SER A 555 -0.99 2.79 25.42
C SER A 555 -2.27 1.99 25.66
N GLU A 556 -2.28 1.06 26.61
CA GLU A 556 -3.45 0.25 26.94
C GLU A 556 -3.66 0.10 28.45
N SER A 557 -4.89 -0.23 28.84
CA SER A 557 -5.31 -0.51 30.21
C SER A 557 -6.19 -1.77 30.26
N GLY A 558 -6.03 -2.57 31.32
CA GLY A 558 -6.85 -3.75 31.56
C GLY A 558 -6.58 -4.96 30.66
N GLY A 559 -5.35 -5.09 30.12
CA GLY A 559 -4.90 -6.22 29.31
C GLY A 559 -4.58 -5.84 27.86
N ALA A 560 -4.27 -6.83 27.02
CA ALA A 560 -3.95 -6.63 25.61
C ALA A 560 -5.16 -6.09 24.83
N ARG A 561 -5.00 -4.92 24.20
CA ARG A 561 -6.03 -4.24 23.40
C ARG A 561 -5.54 -4.00 21.99
N SER A 562 -6.38 -4.33 21.00
CA SER A 562 -6.04 -4.12 19.59
C SER A 562 -6.47 -2.74 19.11
N LEU A 563 -5.75 -2.20 18.11
CA LEU A 563 -6.15 -1.03 17.35
C LEU A 563 -6.46 -1.43 15.91
N ALA A 564 -7.62 -1.01 15.38
CA ALA A 564 -8.01 -1.25 13.99
C ALA A 564 -8.21 0.07 13.21
N GLN A 565 -7.78 0.09 11.95
CA GLN A 565 -8.18 1.12 10.97
C GLN A 565 -9.19 0.52 9.98
N SER A 566 -10.36 1.14 9.83
CA SER A 566 -11.45 0.65 8.97
C SER A 566 -11.85 1.57 7.82
N GLY A 567 -11.33 2.80 7.78
CA GLY A 567 -11.60 3.76 6.72
C GLY A 567 -10.54 3.72 5.61
N ALA A 568 -10.91 4.15 4.40
CA ALA A 568 -10.04 4.09 3.22
C ALA A 568 -8.93 5.16 3.18
N GLY A 569 -8.89 6.07 4.16
CA GLY A 569 -7.87 7.10 4.30
C GLY A 569 -6.56 6.61 4.94
N GLN A 570 -5.82 7.54 5.50
CA GLN A 570 -4.52 7.30 6.12
C GLN A 570 -4.53 7.59 7.63
N LEU A 571 -4.05 6.63 8.41
CA LEU A 571 -3.68 6.83 9.82
C LEU A 571 -2.16 6.83 9.96
N THR A 572 -1.58 7.93 10.42
CA THR A 572 -0.15 8.06 10.69
C THR A 572 0.12 7.91 12.18
N LEU A 573 0.99 6.98 12.55
CA LEU A 573 1.42 6.72 13.92
C LEU A 573 2.88 7.19 14.08
N SER A 574 3.07 8.25 14.86
CA SER A 574 4.39 8.86 15.11
C SER A 574 4.84 8.78 16.57
N GLY A 575 3.96 8.39 17.50
CA GLY A 575 4.32 8.06 18.88
C GLY A 575 4.96 6.67 19.03
N ALA A 576 5.84 6.51 20.03
CA ALA A 576 6.39 5.21 20.42
C ALA A 576 5.34 4.40 21.19
N ASN A 577 4.47 3.71 20.45
CA ASN A 577 3.29 3.05 21.00
C ASN A 577 3.63 1.75 21.75
N THR A 578 2.87 1.47 22.82
CA THR A 578 3.17 0.39 23.78
C THR A 578 2.08 -0.68 23.91
N PHE A 579 0.95 -0.55 23.18
CA PHE A 579 -0.12 -1.54 23.22
C PHE A 579 0.34 -2.92 22.67
N THR A 580 -0.24 -3.99 23.21
CA THR A 580 0.19 -5.38 22.98
C THR A 580 -0.83 -6.20 22.21
N GLY A 581 -2.09 -5.76 22.08
CA GLY A 581 -3.15 -6.52 21.41
C GLY A 581 -3.09 -6.55 19.87
N GLY A 582 -2.12 -5.87 19.25
CA GLY A 582 -1.89 -5.89 17.81
C GLY A 582 -2.59 -4.78 17.03
N LEU A 583 -2.24 -4.68 15.74
CA LEU A 583 -2.68 -3.63 14.82
C LEU A 583 -3.38 -4.27 13.63
N THR A 584 -4.62 -3.88 13.33
CA THR A 584 -5.38 -4.40 12.18
C THR A 584 -5.66 -3.32 11.16
N ILE A 585 -5.26 -3.52 9.92
CA ILE A 585 -5.56 -2.64 8.79
C ILE A 585 -6.68 -3.29 7.99
N LYS A 586 -7.93 -2.93 8.27
CA LYS A 586 -9.10 -3.45 7.52
C LYS A 586 -9.28 -2.75 6.18
N ALA A 587 -8.96 -1.45 6.14
CA ALA A 587 -8.99 -0.63 4.93
C ALA A 587 -7.96 0.51 5.02
N GLY A 588 -7.62 1.09 3.86
CA GLY A 588 -6.79 2.28 3.76
C GLY A 588 -5.32 2.01 4.04
N THR A 589 -4.64 3.01 4.58
CA THR A 589 -3.21 2.96 4.89
C THR A 589 -2.94 3.27 6.35
N ILE A 590 -2.11 2.47 7.02
CA ILE A 590 -1.43 2.92 8.24
C ILE A 590 0.03 3.24 7.89
N GLU A 591 0.47 4.46 8.20
CA GLU A 591 1.87 4.87 8.11
C GLU A 591 2.52 4.83 9.51
N ILE A 592 3.67 4.15 9.63
CA ILE A 592 4.49 4.16 10.85
C ILE A 592 5.77 5.00 10.61
N ASN A 593 5.93 6.06 11.42
CA ASN A 593 7.05 7.01 11.34
C ASN A 593 8.09 6.84 12.45
N VAL A 594 7.79 5.98 13.43
CA VAL A 594 8.72 5.40 14.40
C VAL A 594 8.38 3.90 14.54
N ASN A 595 8.96 3.18 15.50
CA ASN A 595 8.49 1.82 15.83
C ASN A 595 7.12 1.89 16.54
N ALA A 596 6.08 2.28 15.80
CA ALA A 596 4.79 2.74 16.31
C ALA A 596 3.68 1.68 16.23
N ALA A 597 3.99 0.45 15.78
CA ALA A 597 2.98 -0.59 15.58
C ALA A 597 2.54 -1.29 16.88
N GLY A 598 3.07 -0.88 18.04
CA GLY A 598 2.94 -1.63 19.30
C GLY A 598 3.82 -2.88 19.27
N THR A 599 3.50 -3.89 20.09
CA THR A 599 4.28 -5.14 20.18
C THR A 599 3.54 -6.38 19.65
N GLY A 600 2.23 -6.27 19.40
CA GLY A 600 1.42 -7.38 18.89
C GLY A 600 1.53 -7.58 17.38
N THR A 601 0.80 -8.57 16.85
CA THR A 601 0.74 -8.87 15.41
C THR A 601 0.14 -7.73 14.60
N ILE A 602 0.72 -7.44 13.44
CA ILE A 602 0.12 -6.58 12.42
C ILE A 602 -0.70 -7.44 11.46
N THR A 603 -1.99 -7.17 11.33
CA THR A 603 -2.90 -7.89 10.43
C THR A 603 -3.27 -7.00 9.25
N LEU A 604 -3.06 -7.50 8.03
CA LEU A 604 -3.43 -6.84 6.78
C LEU A 604 -4.71 -7.47 6.22
N GLY A 605 -5.75 -6.65 6.06
CA GLY A 605 -7.04 -7.05 5.52
C GLY A 605 -8.11 -7.27 6.59
N ASP A 606 -9.37 -7.26 6.14
CA ASP A 606 -10.52 -7.61 6.94
C ASP A 606 -10.92 -9.08 6.72
N SER A 607 -11.69 -9.62 7.66
CA SER A 607 -12.25 -10.98 7.62
C SER A 607 -13.29 -11.22 6.52
N SER A 608 -13.79 -10.17 5.87
CA SER A 608 -14.74 -10.25 4.74
C SER A 608 -14.78 -8.97 3.87
N GLY A 609 -13.71 -8.17 3.87
CA GLY A 609 -13.69 -6.84 3.23
C GLY A 609 -13.21 -6.84 1.79
N SER A 610 -13.47 -5.76 1.05
CA SER A 610 -12.99 -5.59 -0.34
C SER A 610 -12.01 -4.42 -0.52
N ALA A 611 -11.75 -3.67 0.55
CA ALA A 611 -10.88 -2.51 0.52
C ALA A 611 -9.40 -2.93 0.52
N ASN A 612 -8.55 -2.12 -0.13
CA ASN A 612 -7.11 -2.27 -0.01
C ASN A 612 -6.68 -1.99 1.43
N ALA A 613 -5.69 -2.74 1.92
CA ALA A 613 -5.08 -2.55 3.23
C ALA A 613 -3.57 -2.46 3.06
N THR A 614 -2.99 -1.33 3.46
CA THR A 614 -1.57 -1.05 3.27
C THR A 614 -0.91 -0.68 4.58
N LEU A 615 0.17 -1.38 4.95
CA LEU A 615 1.12 -0.89 5.94
C LEU A 615 2.23 -0.14 5.20
N ARG A 616 2.40 1.14 5.51
CA ARG A 616 3.45 1.99 4.95
C ARG A 616 4.45 2.37 6.02
N SER A 617 5.73 2.35 5.70
CA SER A 617 6.79 2.65 6.64
C SER A 617 7.79 3.64 6.06
N ASN A 618 8.17 4.62 6.86
CA ASN A 618 9.19 5.64 6.55
C ASN A 618 10.36 5.57 7.56
N ILE A 619 10.54 4.42 8.22
CA ILE A 619 11.58 4.25 9.26
C ILE A 619 12.74 3.42 8.76
N SER A 620 13.95 3.77 9.21
CA SER A 620 15.15 2.95 9.03
C SER A 620 15.46 2.19 10.32
N ALA A 621 14.60 1.23 10.67
CA ALA A 621 14.69 0.48 11.93
C ALA A 621 14.14 -0.95 11.82
N THR A 622 14.45 -1.78 12.82
CA THR A 622 13.89 -3.13 12.96
C THR A 622 12.48 -3.08 13.57
N ILE A 623 11.54 -3.74 12.91
CA ILE A 623 10.16 -3.92 13.34
C ILE A 623 10.00 -5.41 13.66
N THR A 624 9.76 -5.76 14.92
CA THR A 624 9.74 -7.15 15.41
C THR A 624 8.35 -7.78 15.35
N ASN A 625 7.32 -6.99 15.05
CA ASN A 625 5.94 -7.45 14.98
C ASN A 625 5.78 -8.57 13.94
N PRO A 626 5.14 -9.70 14.30
CA PRO A 626 4.68 -10.66 13.30
C PRO A 626 3.66 -10.00 12.36
N ILE A 627 3.62 -10.44 11.10
CA ILE A 627 2.64 -9.97 10.12
C ILE A 627 1.71 -11.14 9.74
N SER A 628 0.41 -10.91 9.78
CA SER A 628 -0.60 -11.85 9.29
C SER A 628 -1.39 -11.22 8.14
N VAL A 629 -1.56 -11.97 7.06
CA VAL A 629 -2.37 -11.55 5.91
C VAL A 629 -3.71 -12.28 6.00
N ALA A 630 -4.82 -11.54 6.08
CA ALA A 630 -6.14 -12.08 6.35
C ALA A 630 -6.74 -12.80 5.12
N SER A 631 -7.37 -13.96 5.34
CA SER A 631 -7.96 -14.79 4.28
C SER A 631 -9.19 -14.20 3.60
N GLY A 632 -9.98 -13.40 4.33
CA GLY A 632 -11.30 -12.95 3.88
C GLY A 632 -11.32 -11.67 3.05
N SER A 633 -10.18 -11.02 2.83
CA SER A 633 -10.12 -9.76 2.09
C SER A 633 -9.98 -9.99 0.58
N SER A 634 -10.75 -9.29 -0.25
CA SER A 634 -10.59 -9.30 -1.71
C SER A 634 -9.80 -8.10 -2.25
N GLY A 635 -9.46 -7.13 -1.40
CA GLY A 635 -8.64 -5.98 -1.77
C GLY A 635 -7.14 -6.30 -1.76
N THR A 636 -6.32 -5.42 -2.31
CA THR A 636 -4.85 -5.58 -2.29
C THR A 636 -4.32 -5.40 -0.88
N LEU A 637 -3.63 -6.42 -0.37
CA LEU A 637 -2.99 -6.46 0.94
C LEU A 637 -1.50 -6.20 0.77
N SER A 638 -0.99 -5.09 1.29
CA SER A 638 0.37 -4.68 0.95
C SER A 638 1.19 -4.06 2.05
N ILE A 639 2.51 -4.12 1.84
CA ILE A 639 3.50 -3.32 2.56
C ILE A 639 4.21 -2.38 1.59
N ASN A 640 4.56 -1.19 2.06
CA ASN A 640 5.24 -0.16 1.26
C ASN A 640 6.31 0.60 2.08
N SER A 641 7.45 0.94 1.47
CA SER A 641 8.47 1.84 2.01
C SER A 641 8.46 3.22 1.32
N LEU A 642 8.50 4.31 2.09
CA LEU A 642 8.69 5.68 1.59
C LEU A 642 10.04 6.23 2.05
N GLY A 643 11.11 6.05 1.29
CA GLY A 643 12.43 6.63 1.59
C GLY A 643 13.18 6.04 2.80
N GLY A 644 12.49 5.53 3.82
CA GLY A 644 13.07 4.77 4.94
C GLY A 644 13.46 3.35 4.56
N ASN A 645 14.32 2.74 5.39
CA ASN A 645 14.82 1.37 5.21
C ASN A 645 14.28 0.39 6.28
N PRO A 646 12.98 0.01 6.26
CA PRO A 646 12.40 -0.84 7.30
C PRO A 646 12.85 -2.31 7.22
N TYR A 647 13.17 -2.90 8.39
CA TYR A 647 13.54 -4.31 8.55
C TYR A 647 12.49 -5.04 9.39
N PHE A 648 11.55 -5.72 8.74
CA PHE A 648 10.55 -6.55 9.43
C PHE A 648 11.13 -7.92 9.78
N SER A 649 11.37 -8.16 11.07
CA SER A 649 12.01 -9.38 11.59
C SER A 649 11.02 -10.37 12.22
N GLY A 650 9.77 -9.96 12.44
CA GLY A 650 8.70 -10.88 12.83
C GLY A 650 8.30 -11.81 11.69
N ALA A 651 7.82 -13.00 12.03
CA ALA A 651 7.36 -13.98 11.04
C ALA A 651 6.16 -13.44 10.24
N VAL A 652 6.12 -13.74 8.94
CA VAL A 652 5.01 -13.38 8.05
C VAL A 652 4.18 -14.64 7.76
N THR A 653 2.89 -14.60 8.07
CA THR A 653 1.94 -15.69 7.81
C THR A 653 0.91 -15.26 6.78
N LEU A 654 0.88 -15.96 5.65
CA LEU A 654 -0.06 -15.71 4.57
C LEU A 654 -1.31 -16.56 4.73
N ASN A 655 -2.49 -15.96 4.64
CA ASN A 655 -3.74 -16.68 4.37
C ASN A 655 -4.41 -16.19 3.07
N ASN A 656 -3.71 -15.33 2.33
CA ASN A 656 -4.14 -14.69 1.10
C ASN A 656 -2.92 -14.13 0.35
N ASN A 657 -3.13 -13.61 -0.85
CA ASN A 657 -2.09 -12.96 -1.65
C ASN A 657 -1.54 -11.72 -0.94
N PHE A 658 -0.22 -11.54 -1.05
CA PHE A 658 0.50 -10.48 -0.37
C PHE A 658 1.37 -9.70 -1.35
N THR A 659 1.12 -8.39 -1.43
CA THR A 659 1.84 -7.50 -2.35
C THR A 659 2.87 -6.68 -1.60
N ILE A 660 4.07 -6.62 -2.15
CA ILE A 660 5.19 -5.90 -1.57
C ILE A 660 5.58 -4.81 -2.55
N ILE A 661 5.56 -3.56 -2.09
CA ILE A 661 5.83 -2.38 -2.91
C ILE A 661 7.09 -1.70 -2.38
N ALA A 662 8.13 -1.60 -3.20
CA ALA A 662 9.33 -0.83 -2.86
C ALA A 662 9.42 0.36 -3.82
N ALA A 663 9.14 1.56 -3.33
CA ALA A 663 9.10 2.78 -4.15
C ALA A 663 10.39 3.61 -4.00
N ASP A 664 10.78 3.97 -2.77
CA ASP A 664 11.85 4.96 -2.56
C ASP A 664 12.91 4.57 -1.51
N GLY A 665 12.78 3.41 -0.83
CA GLY A 665 13.72 2.93 0.20
C GLY A 665 13.80 1.41 0.30
N GLN A 666 14.84 0.87 0.97
CA GLN A 666 15.06 -0.57 1.12
C GLN A 666 14.02 -1.19 2.04
N LEU A 667 13.36 -2.26 1.62
CA LEU A 667 12.42 -3.00 2.46
C LEU A 667 12.95 -4.42 2.68
N ALA A 668 13.03 -4.87 3.94
CA ALA A 668 13.50 -6.20 4.28
C ALA A 668 12.47 -6.97 5.12
N LEU A 669 12.23 -8.24 4.79
CA LEU A 669 11.36 -9.17 5.51
C LEU A 669 12.19 -10.37 5.99
N THR A 670 12.85 -10.28 7.14
CA THR A 670 13.83 -11.28 7.59
C THR A 670 13.25 -12.39 8.47
N GLY A 671 12.03 -12.23 9.00
CA GLY A 671 11.39 -13.20 9.90
C GLY A 671 10.88 -14.49 9.26
N GLY A 672 11.04 -14.63 7.94
CA GLY A 672 10.56 -15.76 7.15
C GLY A 672 9.07 -15.68 6.81
N VAL A 673 8.67 -16.34 5.73
CA VAL A 673 7.29 -16.30 5.19
C VAL A 673 6.72 -17.71 5.06
N THR A 674 5.52 -17.94 5.60
CA THR A 674 4.80 -19.22 5.55
C THR A 674 3.31 -19.01 5.26
N GLY A 675 2.52 -20.09 5.19
CA GLY A 675 1.08 -20.02 4.96
C GLY A 675 0.69 -20.20 3.49
N SER A 676 -0.52 -19.79 3.11
CA SER A 676 -1.08 -19.96 1.76
C SER A 676 -1.34 -18.60 1.11
N GLY A 677 -1.02 -18.49 -0.18
CA GLY A 677 -1.19 -17.27 -0.98
C GLY A 677 0.05 -16.95 -1.79
N ASN A 678 -0.14 -16.16 -2.84
CA ASN A 678 0.95 -15.72 -3.71
C ASN A 678 1.65 -14.48 -3.13
N ILE A 679 2.96 -14.40 -3.30
CA ILE A 679 3.74 -13.19 -3.02
C ILE A 679 3.92 -12.46 -4.34
N ILE A 680 3.48 -11.21 -4.40
CA ILE A 680 3.63 -10.33 -5.56
C ILE A 680 4.58 -9.22 -5.18
N ILE A 681 5.56 -8.95 -6.02
CA ILE A 681 6.58 -7.96 -5.71
C ILE A 681 6.72 -6.93 -6.80
N ASN A 682 6.48 -5.68 -6.40
CA ASN A 682 6.50 -4.50 -7.25
C ASN A 682 7.60 -3.56 -6.74
N ASN A 683 8.85 -3.88 -7.06
CA ASN A 683 9.94 -2.92 -6.90
C ASN A 683 9.85 -1.90 -8.04
N ASN A 684 9.27 -0.75 -7.74
CA ASN A 684 9.06 0.35 -8.69
C ASN A 684 10.11 1.46 -8.51
N GLY A 685 11.03 1.30 -7.55
CA GLY A 685 12.04 2.28 -7.22
C GLY A 685 13.32 2.23 -8.06
N SER A 686 14.06 3.33 -8.02
CA SER A 686 15.35 3.50 -8.72
C SER A 686 16.57 3.19 -7.85
N VAL A 687 16.38 2.95 -6.54
CA VAL A 687 17.49 2.76 -5.59
C VAL A 687 18.10 1.36 -5.73
N ALA A 688 19.43 1.30 -5.89
CA ALA A 688 20.20 0.09 -6.17
C ALA A 688 20.47 -0.84 -4.96
N ALA A 689 19.77 -0.68 -3.83
CA ALA A 689 19.99 -1.47 -2.61
C ALA A 689 18.84 -2.47 -2.37
N GLY A 690 19.16 -3.76 -2.53
CA GLY A 690 18.22 -4.86 -2.65
C GLY A 690 17.22 -5.00 -1.49
N PHE A 691 15.96 -5.17 -1.87
CA PHE A 691 14.96 -5.79 -1.02
C PHE A 691 15.43 -7.20 -0.63
N SER A 692 15.37 -7.55 0.65
CA SER A 692 15.74 -8.88 1.13
C SER A 692 14.56 -9.57 1.81
N VAL A 693 14.39 -10.85 1.52
CA VAL A 693 13.48 -11.72 2.26
C VAL A 693 14.28 -12.85 2.90
N GLY A 694 13.91 -13.22 4.12
CA GLY A 694 14.41 -14.41 4.79
C GLY A 694 13.96 -15.68 4.07
N SER A 695 13.93 -16.81 4.78
CA SER A 695 13.42 -18.06 4.21
C SER A 695 11.94 -17.94 3.83
N VAL A 696 11.58 -18.37 2.62
CA VAL A 696 10.20 -18.32 2.12
C VAL A 696 9.71 -19.74 1.86
N ASN A 697 8.57 -20.12 2.43
CA ASN A 697 7.98 -21.44 2.27
C ASN A 697 6.44 -21.38 2.26
N ASN A 698 5.87 -20.38 1.58
CA ASN A 698 4.43 -20.28 1.35
C ASN A 698 3.96 -21.31 0.32
N ILE A 699 2.71 -21.75 0.45
CA ILE A 699 2.00 -22.50 -0.59
C ILE A 699 1.45 -21.48 -1.58
N GLY A 700 2.09 -21.36 -2.73
CA GLY A 700 1.74 -20.40 -3.77
C GLY A 700 2.95 -19.98 -4.60
N THR A 701 2.74 -19.01 -5.49
CA THR A 701 3.80 -18.47 -6.34
C THR A 701 4.48 -17.26 -5.71
N ILE A 702 5.69 -16.98 -6.17
CA ILE A 702 6.42 -15.73 -5.91
C ILE A 702 6.61 -15.06 -7.26
N THR A 703 6.09 -13.84 -7.44
CA THR A 703 6.14 -13.14 -8.72
C THR A 703 6.78 -11.77 -8.55
N ASN A 704 7.87 -11.51 -9.27
CA ASN A 704 8.40 -10.16 -9.44
C ASN A 704 7.77 -9.52 -10.68
N SER A 705 7.16 -8.34 -10.52
CA SER A 705 6.51 -7.54 -11.57
C SER A 705 6.79 -6.05 -11.42
N GLY A 706 7.88 -5.69 -10.72
CA GLY A 706 8.29 -4.31 -10.53
C GLY A 706 8.69 -3.61 -11.83
N SER A 707 8.55 -2.28 -11.88
CA SER A 707 8.99 -1.46 -13.02
C SER A 707 10.30 -0.72 -12.76
N GLY A 708 10.85 -0.81 -11.55
CA GLY A 708 12.03 -0.09 -11.09
C GLY A 708 13.34 -0.64 -11.66
N SER A 709 14.39 0.17 -11.65
CA SER A 709 15.73 -0.18 -12.16
C SER A 709 16.70 -0.64 -11.07
N GLY A 710 16.30 -0.62 -9.79
CA GLY A 710 17.11 -1.13 -8.68
C GLY A 710 17.32 -2.64 -8.78
N TYR A 711 18.57 -3.11 -8.59
CA TYR A 711 18.93 -4.52 -8.70
C TYR A 711 18.11 -5.39 -7.74
N GLY A 712 17.62 -6.50 -8.31
CA GLY A 712 16.61 -7.39 -7.78
C GLY A 712 16.80 -8.01 -6.41
N PHE A 713 15.64 -8.27 -5.79
CA PHE A 713 15.33 -9.16 -4.66
C PHE A 713 16.41 -10.13 -4.27
N LEU A 714 16.76 -10.20 -2.98
CA LEU A 714 17.64 -11.20 -2.41
C LEU A 714 16.81 -12.18 -1.58
N PHE A 715 16.50 -13.34 -2.15
CA PHE A 715 15.82 -14.40 -1.40
C PHE A 715 16.81 -15.16 -0.53
N GLY A 716 16.46 -15.37 0.74
CA GLY A 716 16.94 -16.52 1.50
C GLY A 716 16.50 -17.84 0.86
N VAL A 717 16.52 -18.94 1.62
CA VAL A 717 16.10 -20.24 1.08
C VAL A 717 14.62 -20.21 0.68
N ILE A 718 14.32 -20.51 -0.58
CA ILE A 718 12.97 -20.83 -1.06
C ILE A 718 12.72 -22.32 -0.86
N GLY A 719 11.73 -22.65 -0.05
CA GLY A 719 11.39 -24.02 0.38
C GLY A 719 10.49 -24.78 -0.59
N THR A 720 10.26 -26.05 -0.28
CA THR A 720 9.54 -27.03 -1.12
C THR A 720 8.05 -26.73 -1.31
N ASN A 721 7.41 -25.97 -0.41
CA ASN A 721 5.98 -25.65 -0.54
C ASN A 721 5.70 -24.61 -1.63
N VAL A 722 6.72 -23.86 -2.07
CA VAL A 722 6.57 -22.83 -3.10
C VAL A 722 6.33 -23.51 -4.45
N THR A 723 5.18 -23.21 -5.06
CA THR A 723 4.72 -23.88 -6.28
C THR A 723 5.31 -23.26 -7.55
N GLY A 724 5.83 -22.04 -7.46
CA GLY A 724 6.57 -21.42 -8.56
C GLY A 724 7.20 -20.08 -8.22
N VAL A 725 8.24 -19.73 -8.95
CA VAL A 725 8.92 -18.43 -8.89
C VAL A 725 8.93 -17.84 -10.29
N ILE A 726 8.42 -16.62 -10.44
CA ILE A 726 8.20 -15.98 -11.73
C ILE A 726 8.90 -14.62 -11.74
N GLN A 727 9.92 -14.49 -12.59
CA GLN A 727 10.50 -13.21 -12.97
C GLN A 727 9.73 -12.66 -14.18
N ASN A 728 8.89 -11.64 -13.96
CA ASN A 728 8.01 -11.06 -14.98
C ASN A 728 8.20 -9.53 -15.09
N SER A 729 9.45 -9.09 -15.01
CA SER A 729 9.80 -7.68 -15.05
C SER A 729 10.97 -7.43 -15.99
N ALA A 730 10.80 -6.50 -16.93
CA ALA A 730 11.85 -6.16 -17.88
C ALA A 730 13.02 -5.37 -17.25
N THR A 731 12.77 -4.62 -16.17
CA THR A 731 13.71 -3.65 -15.60
C THR A 731 14.15 -4.00 -14.18
N SER A 732 13.24 -4.51 -13.35
CA SER A 732 13.55 -5.00 -12.00
C SER A 732 13.99 -6.46 -12.09
N ALA A 733 15.27 -6.73 -11.86
CA ALA A 733 15.80 -8.10 -11.84
C ALA A 733 15.26 -8.89 -10.62
N LEU A 734 15.47 -10.21 -10.60
CA LEU A 734 15.23 -11.08 -9.43
C LEU A 734 16.51 -11.85 -9.10
N THR A 735 16.96 -11.84 -7.84
CA THR A 735 18.15 -12.57 -7.39
C THR A 735 17.83 -13.66 -6.36
N LEU A 736 18.07 -14.91 -6.72
CA LEU A 736 17.86 -16.06 -5.87
C LEU A 736 19.17 -16.42 -5.17
N SER A 737 19.27 -16.12 -3.88
CA SER A 737 20.54 -16.20 -3.15
C SER A 737 20.61 -17.22 -2.01
N GLY A 738 19.49 -17.87 -1.70
CA GLY A 738 19.48 -19.05 -0.84
C GLY A 738 19.81 -20.29 -1.63
N VAL A 739 20.16 -21.37 -0.91
CA VAL A 739 20.19 -22.72 -1.47
C VAL A 739 18.74 -23.16 -1.67
N ASN A 740 18.15 -22.85 -2.83
CA ASN A 740 16.72 -23.05 -3.06
C ASN A 740 16.42 -24.53 -3.28
N THR A 741 15.37 -25.02 -2.62
CA THR A 741 14.94 -26.42 -2.62
C THR A 741 13.54 -26.59 -3.18
N MET A 742 12.98 -25.54 -3.78
CA MET A 742 11.63 -25.55 -4.35
C MET A 742 11.47 -26.63 -5.42
N THR A 743 10.36 -27.35 -5.39
CA THR A 743 10.00 -28.35 -6.41
C THR A 743 9.00 -27.81 -7.43
N GLY A 744 8.66 -26.52 -7.34
CA GLY A 744 7.84 -25.81 -8.32
C GLY A 744 8.60 -25.42 -9.60
N THR A 745 7.90 -24.71 -10.49
CA THR A 745 8.48 -24.17 -11.73
C THR A 745 9.19 -22.84 -11.46
N LEU A 746 10.41 -22.69 -11.96
CA LEU A 746 11.11 -21.41 -12.04
C LEU A 746 10.90 -20.83 -13.44
N THR A 747 10.32 -19.65 -13.55
CA THR A 747 10.01 -19.00 -14.83
C THR A 747 10.70 -17.65 -14.93
N ASN A 748 11.44 -17.43 -16.02
CA ASN A 748 11.90 -16.10 -16.44
C ASN A 748 11.12 -15.68 -17.68
N SER A 749 10.05 -14.91 -17.47
CA SER A 749 9.16 -14.41 -18.53
C SER A 749 9.64 -13.08 -19.11
N ALA A 750 10.39 -12.28 -18.34
CA ALA A 750 10.91 -10.99 -18.78
C ALA A 750 12.14 -10.56 -17.97
N GLY A 751 13.10 -9.91 -18.63
CA GLY A 751 14.25 -9.25 -17.99
C GLY A 751 15.30 -10.21 -17.45
N THR A 752 15.86 -9.89 -16.28
CA THR A 752 17.04 -10.59 -15.71
C THR A 752 16.70 -11.38 -14.45
N LEU A 753 17.05 -12.66 -14.44
CA LEU A 753 17.05 -13.56 -13.30
C LEU A 753 18.50 -13.90 -12.92
N ASN A 754 18.88 -13.76 -11.66
CA ASN A 754 20.18 -14.12 -11.13
C ASN A 754 20.05 -15.27 -10.13
N ILE A 755 20.90 -16.28 -10.21
CA ILE A 755 20.97 -17.40 -9.26
C ILE A 755 22.38 -17.44 -8.71
N THR A 756 22.56 -17.23 -7.40
CA THR A 756 23.89 -17.02 -6.82
C THR A 756 24.40 -18.17 -5.96
N GLN A 757 23.57 -19.17 -5.70
CA GLN A 757 23.90 -20.37 -4.93
C GLN A 757 23.45 -21.64 -5.66
N ASP A 758 23.83 -22.79 -5.12
CA ASP A 758 23.33 -24.08 -5.58
C ASP A 758 21.81 -24.14 -5.40
N ALA A 759 21.11 -24.73 -6.37
CA ALA A 759 19.66 -24.78 -6.32
C ALA A 759 19.10 -26.02 -7.00
N THR A 760 17.93 -26.45 -6.53
CA THR A 760 17.13 -27.50 -7.15
C THR A 760 15.80 -26.92 -7.60
N TYR A 761 15.41 -27.21 -8.84
CA TYR A 761 14.13 -26.82 -9.43
C TYR A 761 13.50 -28.04 -10.12
N SER A 762 12.17 -28.09 -10.24
CA SER A 762 11.54 -29.15 -11.05
C SER A 762 11.68 -28.82 -12.54
N THR A 763 11.04 -27.73 -12.96
CA THR A 763 11.11 -27.22 -14.33
C THR A 763 11.64 -25.80 -14.32
N VAL A 764 12.54 -25.48 -15.25
CA VAL A 764 12.96 -24.10 -15.53
C VAL A 764 12.40 -23.68 -16.89
N THR A 765 11.65 -22.59 -16.93
CA THR A 765 11.11 -22.01 -18.16
C THR A 765 11.73 -20.65 -18.42
N VAL A 766 12.30 -20.44 -19.60
CA VAL A 766 12.93 -19.16 -20.00
C VAL A 766 12.33 -18.65 -21.30
N ALA A 767 11.93 -17.38 -21.33
CA ALA A 767 11.39 -16.74 -22.53
C ALA A 767 12.51 -16.11 -23.38
N GLY A 768 12.23 -15.89 -24.67
CA GLY A 768 13.11 -15.13 -25.55
C GLY A 768 13.42 -13.73 -25.00
N ASP A 769 14.61 -13.21 -25.30
CA ASP A 769 15.13 -11.91 -24.82
C ASP A 769 15.27 -11.77 -23.29
N THR A 770 15.10 -12.87 -22.55
CA THR A 770 15.39 -12.89 -21.12
C THR A 770 16.84 -13.29 -20.85
N THR A 771 17.37 -12.86 -19.70
CA THR A 771 18.71 -13.26 -19.24
C THR A 771 18.61 -14.00 -17.93
N THR A 772 19.18 -15.21 -17.88
CA THR A 772 19.41 -15.96 -16.65
C THR A 772 20.91 -16.04 -16.38
N ASN A 773 21.36 -15.40 -15.30
CA ASN A 773 22.76 -15.40 -14.86
C ASN A 773 22.94 -16.35 -13.68
N ILE A 774 23.95 -17.21 -13.75
CA ILE A 774 24.31 -18.12 -12.64
C ILE A 774 25.70 -17.76 -12.13
N THR A 775 25.90 -17.69 -10.82
CA THR A 775 27.24 -17.47 -10.26
C THR A 775 28.15 -18.66 -10.58
N ALA A 776 29.38 -18.38 -11.03
CA ALA A 776 30.36 -19.40 -11.35
C ALA A 776 30.64 -20.37 -10.19
N GLY A 777 30.89 -21.63 -10.51
CA GLY A 777 31.13 -22.71 -9.54
C GLY A 777 29.88 -23.22 -8.83
N LYS A 778 28.69 -22.71 -9.14
CA LYS A 778 27.42 -23.20 -8.58
C LYS A 778 26.80 -24.29 -9.43
N THR A 779 26.06 -25.18 -8.77
CA THR A 779 25.36 -26.31 -9.39
C THR A 779 23.86 -26.08 -9.37
N ILE A 780 23.24 -26.13 -10.54
CA ILE A 780 21.78 -26.12 -10.68
C ILE A 780 21.30 -27.53 -11.04
N THR A 781 20.39 -28.07 -10.22
CA THR A 781 19.73 -29.36 -10.45
C THR A 781 18.33 -29.11 -10.98
N LEU A 782 17.97 -29.69 -12.13
CA LEU A 782 16.64 -29.55 -12.72
C LEU A 782 16.10 -30.84 -13.33
N ALA A 783 14.79 -31.09 -13.26
CA ALA A 783 14.17 -32.24 -13.92
C ALA A 783 13.82 -31.96 -15.38
N ASN A 784 13.51 -30.70 -15.71
CA ASN A 784 13.22 -30.27 -17.06
C ASN A 784 13.64 -28.80 -17.30
N MET A 785 13.94 -28.46 -18.55
CA MET A 785 14.15 -27.08 -18.98
C MET A 785 13.38 -26.83 -20.27
N VAL A 786 12.70 -25.69 -20.33
CA VAL A 786 11.86 -25.27 -21.46
C VAL A 786 12.24 -23.86 -21.85
N SER A 787 12.51 -23.65 -23.13
CA SER A 787 12.62 -22.32 -23.72
C SER A 787 11.39 -22.03 -24.57
N THR A 788 10.88 -20.80 -24.46
CA THR A 788 9.85 -20.29 -25.38
C THR A 788 10.41 -19.22 -26.32
N GLY A 789 11.74 -19.22 -26.52
CA GLY A 789 12.40 -18.36 -27.49
C GLY A 789 11.97 -18.66 -28.92
N THR A 790 12.28 -17.73 -29.82
CA THR A 790 12.04 -17.88 -31.26
C THR A 790 13.28 -17.45 -32.04
N ALA A 791 13.30 -17.68 -33.35
CA ALA A 791 14.36 -17.16 -34.20
C ALA A 791 14.50 -15.63 -34.02
N GLY A 792 15.72 -15.16 -33.73
CA GLY A 792 16.02 -13.75 -33.43
C GLY A 792 15.80 -13.32 -31.98
N HIS A 793 15.12 -14.12 -31.16
CA HIS A 793 14.77 -13.82 -29.76
C HIS A 793 15.14 -15.01 -28.86
N LEU A 794 16.43 -15.20 -28.64
CA LEU A 794 16.96 -16.30 -27.84
C LEU A 794 16.88 -16.00 -26.34
N ALA A 795 16.65 -17.03 -25.53
CA ALA A 795 16.79 -16.91 -24.08
C ALA A 795 18.27 -17.03 -23.70
N ILE A 796 18.82 -16.02 -23.03
CA ILE A 796 20.23 -16.00 -22.64
C ILE A 796 20.42 -16.76 -21.34
N TRP A 797 21.25 -17.80 -21.37
CA TRP A 797 21.62 -18.61 -20.21
C TRP A 797 23.14 -18.61 -20.04
N LYS A 798 23.63 -17.90 -19.03
CA LYS A 798 25.07 -17.66 -18.89
C LYS A 798 25.56 -17.69 -17.44
N SER A 799 26.85 -17.92 -17.30
CA SER A 799 27.53 -17.58 -16.05
C SER A 799 27.67 -16.06 -15.89
N ALA A 800 27.60 -15.59 -14.65
CA ALA A 800 27.75 -14.18 -14.28
C ALA A 800 29.18 -13.66 -14.50
N THR A 801 30.17 -14.55 -14.49
CA THR A 801 31.59 -14.24 -14.72
C THR A 801 32.15 -15.14 -15.82
N ALA A 802 33.39 -14.88 -16.26
CA ALA A 802 34.11 -15.72 -17.24
C ALA A 802 34.63 -17.04 -16.61
N ALA A 803 33.75 -17.77 -15.94
CA ALA A 803 34.01 -19.07 -15.32
C ALA A 803 32.73 -19.89 -15.29
N ALA A 804 32.82 -21.21 -15.42
CA ALA A 804 31.65 -22.05 -15.63
C ALA A 804 30.76 -22.26 -14.39
N HIS A 805 29.46 -22.45 -14.62
CA HIS A 805 28.53 -23.11 -13.68
C HIS A 805 28.20 -24.53 -14.14
N THR A 806 27.71 -25.36 -13.23
CA THR A 806 27.37 -26.77 -13.51
C THR A 806 25.85 -26.95 -13.61
N LEU A 807 25.39 -27.71 -14.60
CA LEU A 807 24.00 -28.19 -14.67
C LEU A 807 23.95 -29.69 -14.43
N THR A 808 22.99 -30.13 -13.62
CA THR A 808 22.69 -31.54 -13.37
C THR A 808 21.21 -31.78 -13.58
N THR A 809 20.88 -33.01 -13.97
CA THR A 809 19.48 -33.40 -14.14
C THR A 809 19.22 -34.76 -13.54
N VAL A 810 17.96 -34.98 -13.15
CA VAL A 810 17.44 -36.24 -12.66
C VAL A 810 16.71 -37.04 -13.76
N SER A 811 16.51 -36.47 -14.96
CA SER A 811 15.65 -37.04 -16.00
C SER A 811 16.39 -37.83 -17.11
N GLY A 812 17.70 -38.06 -16.99
CA GLY A 812 18.50 -38.79 -17.99
C GLY A 812 18.78 -38.01 -19.29
N GLN A 813 17.82 -37.21 -19.76
CA GLN A 813 17.93 -36.35 -20.93
C GLN A 813 17.14 -35.04 -20.76
N ILE A 814 17.74 -33.92 -21.18
CA ILE A 814 17.08 -32.61 -21.31
C ILE A 814 17.16 -32.17 -22.77
N SER A 815 16.05 -31.68 -23.32
CA SER A 815 15.99 -31.12 -24.67
C SER A 815 15.22 -29.82 -24.67
N THR A 816 15.85 -28.75 -25.16
CA THR A 816 15.24 -27.42 -25.32
C THR A 816 15.92 -26.73 -26.49
N ASP A 817 15.24 -25.79 -27.16
CA ASP A 817 15.80 -25.03 -28.28
C ASP A 817 15.80 -23.52 -28.01
N TYR A 818 16.34 -22.69 -28.90
CA TYR A 818 16.32 -21.22 -28.81
C TYR A 818 17.00 -20.62 -27.56
N LEU A 819 18.12 -21.20 -27.15
CA LEU A 819 18.99 -20.70 -26.08
C LEU A 819 20.23 -19.99 -26.64
N SER A 820 20.74 -19.00 -25.91
CA SER A 820 22.10 -18.47 -26.08
C SER A 820 22.91 -18.86 -24.86
N LEU A 821 23.87 -19.78 -25.02
CA LEU A 821 24.61 -20.40 -23.92
C LEU A 821 26.01 -19.81 -23.80
N THR A 822 26.48 -19.54 -22.58
CA THR A 822 27.89 -19.15 -22.34
C THR A 822 28.36 -19.65 -20.97
N TYR A 823 29.53 -20.29 -20.90
CA TYR A 823 30.09 -20.82 -19.63
C TYR A 823 29.15 -21.82 -18.89
N SER A 824 28.35 -22.61 -19.63
CA SER A 824 27.41 -23.59 -19.07
C SER A 824 27.92 -25.02 -19.24
N GLN A 825 28.06 -25.77 -18.14
CA GLN A 825 28.66 -27.11 -18.14
C GLN A 825 27.71 -28.17 -17.53
N PRO A 826 26.76 -28.71 -18.32
CA PRO A 826 26.05 -29.92 -17.97
C PRO A 826 26.96 -31.10 -17.61
N THR A 827 26.55 -31.93 -16.66
CA THR A 827 27.27 -33.16 -16.29
C THR A 827 27.09 -34.27 -17.33
N GLN A 828 28.16 -35.03 -17.59
CA GLN A 828 28.22 -36.11 -18.59
C GLN A 828 27.29 -37.31 -18.34
N ALA A 829 26.79 -37.51 -17.12
CA ALA A 829 25.91 -38.63 -16.79
C ALA A 829 24.55 -38.58 -17.52
N ASN A 830 24.20 -37.43 -18.09
CA ASN A 830 22.93 -37.16 -18.76
C ASN A 830 23.17 -36.46 -20.11
N VAL A 831 22.22 -36.58 -21.03
CA VAL A 831 22.33 -35.97 -22.37
C VAL A 831 21.59 -34.63 -22.41
N TRP A 832 22.24 -33.58 -22.93
CA TRP A 832 21.67 -32.23 -22.95
C TRP A 832 21.65 -31.67 -24.38
N TYR A 833 20.46 -31.57 -24.96
CA TYR A 833 20.22 -30.98 -26.27
C TYR A 833 19.80 -29.52 -26.13
N ALA A 834 20.60 -28.64 -26.74
CA ALA A 834 20.28 -27.23 -26.91
C ALA A 834 19.48 -26.99 -28.20
N GLY A 835 19.22 -28.00 -29.04
CA GLY A 835 18.48 -27.80 -30.28
C GLY A 835 19.30 -27.07 -31.35
N ALA A 836 18.75 -27.03 -32.57
CA ALA A 836 19.45 -26.49 -33.75
C ALA A 836 19.38 -24.95 -33.84
N ASN A 837 18.42 -24.31 -33.15
CA ASN A 837 18.23 -22.86 -33.18
C ASN A 837 18.91 -22.14 -32.00
N SER A 838 19.67 -22.87 -31.19
CA SER A 838 20.50 -22.30 -30.12
C SER A 838 21.88 -21.87 -30.59
N THR A 839 22.49 -20.94 -29.86
CA THR A 839 23.82 -20.42 -30.13
C THR A 839 24.82 -20.80 -29.04
N ASP A 840 25.95 -21.38 -29.44
CA ASP A 840 27.13 -21.57 -28.58
C ASP A 840 27.98 -20.28 -28.58
N ASN A 841 27.83 -19.45 -27.55
CA ASN A 841 28.64 -18.23 -27.37
C ASN A 841 29.98 -18.51 -26.64
N GLY A 842 30.37 -19.78 -26.45
CA GLY A 842 31.69 -20.18 -25.99
C GLY A 842 31.75 -20.69 -24.53
N ASN A 843 32.74 -21.56 -24.30
CA ASN A 843 33.02 -22.22 -23.00
C ASN A 843 31.84 -23.05 -22.45
N ASN A 844 31.02 -23.61 -23.35
CA ASN A 844 29.99 -24.58 -23.01
C ASN A 844 30.54 -26.00 -23.19
N GLY A 845 30.10 -26.96 -22.36
CA GLY A 845 30.55 -28.35 -22.46
C GLY A 845 29.39 -29.32 -22.28
N ASN A 846 29.45 -30.47 -22.96
CA ASN A 846 28.43 -31.53 -22.96
C ASN A 846 27.03 -31.09 -23.47
N TRP A 847 26.91 -29.89 -24.03
CA TRP A 847 25.75 -29.45 -24.78
C TRP A 847 25.81 -29.98 -26.22
N ILE A 848 24.68 -30.48 -26.73
CA ILE A 848 24.51 -30.91 -28.12
C ILE A 848 23.66 -29.86 -28.84
N PHE A 849 24.25 -29.16 -29.80
CA PHE A 849 23.59 -28.13 -30.63
C PHE A 849 22.93 -28.76 -31.86
N GLY A 850 21.97 -29.63 -31.57
CA GLY A 850 21.14 -30.34 -32.55
C GLY A 850 19.88 -30.86 -31.85
N ALA A 851 18.91 -31.33 -32.62
CA ALA A 851 17.76 -32.02 -32.06
C ALA A 851 18.15 -33.45 -31.63
N PRO A 852 17.45 -34.05 -30.65
CA PRO A 852 17.45 -35.50 -30.47
C PRO A 852 16.93 -36.18 -31.74
N ASN A 853 17.50 -37.33 -32.10
CA ASN A 853 17.01 -38.13 -33.23
C ASN A 853 15.62 -38.72 -32.93
N THR A 854 14.70 -38.65 -33.90
CA THR A 854 13.32 -39.15 -33.79
C THR A 854 13.13 -40.37 -34.69
N ALA A 855 12.53 -41.45 -34.16
CA ALA A 855 12.26 -42.63 -34.97
C ALA A 855 11.23 -42.37 -36.08
N PRO A 856 11.35 -43.02 -37.25
CA PRO A 856 10.37 -42.90 -38.32
C PRO A 856 9.07 -43.61 -37.93
N GLY A 857 7.95 -43.11 -38.44
CA GLY A 857 6.62 -43.66 -38.19
C GLY A 857 5.94 -44.19 -39.45
N PHE A 858 5.22 -45.31 -39.34
CA PHE A 858 4.40 -45.84 -40.44
C PHE A 858 3.29 -44.85 -40.84
N THR A 859 3.23 -44.52 -42.12
CA THR A 859 2.16 -43.68 -42.71
C THR A 859 1.28 -44.46 -43.68
N ALA A 860 1.74 -45.59 -44.22
CA ALA A 860 0.94 -46.57 -44.95
C ALA A 860 1.55 -47.97 -44.88
N GLY A 861 0.73 -49.02 -44.97
CA GLY A 861 1.20 -50.38 -44.63
C GLY A 861 1.52 -50.52 -43.13
N PRO A 862 2.31 -51.50 -42.70
CA PRO A 862 2.96 -52.54 -43.50
C PRO A 862 1.95 -53.52 -44.11
N SER A 863 2.24 -54.02 -45.31
CA SER A 863 1.43 -54.98 -46.07
C SER A 863 2.33 -56.07 -46.62
N ASP A 864 1.91 -57.33 -46.59
CA ASP A 864 2.63 -58.48 -47.19
C ASP A 864 2.24 -58.78 -48.65
N GLY A 865 1.36 -57.96 -49.24
CA GLY A 865 0.82 -58.18 -50.58
C GLY A 865 -0.47 -59.02 -50.62
N SER A 866 -1.18 -59.15 -49.48
CA SER A 866 -2.47 -59.85 -49.33
C SER A 866 -2.36 -61.38 -49.25
N SER A 867 -1.30 -61.89 -48.62
CA SER A 867 -1.06 -63.33 -48.48
C SER A 867 -1.83 -63.88 -47.27
N SER A 868 -3.07 -64.33 -47.46
CA SER A 868 -3.96 -64.78 -46.38
C SER A 868 -4.29 -66.27 -46.45
N SER A 869 -4.94 -66.83 -45.43
CA SER A 869 -5.43 -68.22 -45.45
C SER A 869 -6.50 -68.48 -46.53
N THR A 870 -7.05 -67.45 -47.18
CA THR A 870 -8.01 -67.61 -48.30
C THR A 870 -7.36 -67.40 -49.67
N THR A 871 -6.21 -66.73 -49.71
CA THR A 871 -5.39 -66.49 -50.90
C THR A 871 -3.92 -66.67 -50.57
N PRO A 872 -3.50 -67.89 -50.17
CA PRO A 872 -2.16 -68.14 -49.68
C PRO A 872 -1.11 -68.05 -50.79
N THR A 873 0.12 -67.72 -50.42
CA THR A 873 1.25 -67.66 -51.36
C THR A 873 1.84 -69.06 -51.54
N ASN A 874 1.78 -69.63 -52.75
CA ASN A 874 2.37 -70.95 -53.01
C ASN A 874 3.85 -71.02 -52.60
N ALA A 875 4.27 -72.15 -52.03
CA ALA A 875 5.63 -72.42 -51.63
C ALA A 875 6.59 -72.26 -52.83
N GLY A 876 7.64 -71.45 -52.66
CA GLY A 876 8.58 -71.09 -53.72
C GLY A 876 8.27 -69.75 -54.41
N VAL A 877 7.14 -69.11 -54.09
CA VAL A 877 6.77 -67.78 -54.58
C VAL A 877 7.20 -66.70 -53.58
N ARG A 878 7.41 -65.46 -54.05
CA ARG A 878 7.83 -64.33 -53.20
C ARG A 878 6.63 -63.65 -52.54
N VAL A 879 6.66 -63.53 -51.21
CA VAL A 879 5.85 -62.58 -50.44
C VAL A 879 6.55 -61.22 -50.48
N THR A 880 5.80 -60.16 -50.79
CA THR A 880 6.37 -58.81 -50.95
C THR A 880 5.84 -57.89 -49.86
N PHE A 881 6.69 -57.59 -48.90
CA PHE A 881 6.38 -56.65 -47.84
C PHE A 881 6.57 -55.21 -48.33
N THR A 882 5.58 -54.35 -48.09
CA THR A 882 5.64 -52.93 -48.40
C THR A 882 5.18 -52.10 -47.22
N ALA A 883 5.82 -50.94 -47.02
CA ALA A 883 5.37 -49.94 -46.06
C ALA A 883 5.85 -48.57 -46.52
N THR A 884 5.09 -47.53 -46.18
CA THR A 884 5.55 -46.14 -46.28
C THR A 884 5.71 -45.64 -44.85
N ALA A 885 6.86 -45.05 -44.55
CA ALA A 885 7.10 -44.36 -43.29
C ALA A 885 7.67 -42.98 -43.54
N THR A 886 7.43 -42.08 -42.59
CA THR A 886 7.95 -40.72 -42.60
C THR A 886 8.72 -40.48 -41.31
N ASP A 887 9.92 -39.98 -41.48
CA ASP A 887 10.80 -39.51 -40.42
C ASP A 887 10.66 -37.99 -40.25
N ALA A 888 10.56 -37.52 -39.00
CA ALA A 888 10.39 -36.10 -38.69
C ALA A 888 11.68 -35.29 -38.95
N ASP A 889 12.84 -35.93 -38.81
CA ASP A 889 14.16 -35.35 -39.06
C ASP A 889 14.58 -35.50 -40.54
N ALA A 890 13.68 -36.04 -41.38
CA ALA A 890 13.87 -36.32 -42.79
C ALA A 890 14.98 -37.34 -43.11
N ASP A 891 15.38 -38.14 -42.11
CA ASP A 891 16.31 -39.25 -42.30
C ASP A 891 15.69 -40.36 -43.17
N ASN A 892 16.55 -41.06 -43.92
CA ASN A 892 16.11 -42.26 -44.63
C ASN A 892 15.73 -43.35 -43.62
N TYR A 893 14.87 -44.30 -44.00
CA TYR A 893 14.47 -45.42 -43.16
C TYR A 893 14.61 -46.79 -43.84
N TYR A 894 14.71 -47.84 -43.04
CA TYR A 894 14.65 -49.24 -43.43
C TYR A 894 13.33 -49.85 -42.98
N LEU A 895 12.69 -50.66 -43.84
CA LEU A 895 11.62 -51.57 -43.45
C LEU A 895 12.25 -52.91 -43.06
N ALA A 896 12.15 -53.28 -41.79
CA ALA A 896 12.60 -54.58 -41.29
C ALA A 896 11.39 -55.43 -40.89
N VAL A 897 11.30 -56.64 -41.44
CA VAL A 897 10.25 -57.61 -41.14
C VAL A 897 10.87 -58.77 -40.39
N CYS A 898 10.53 -58.89 -39.11
CA CYS A 898 11.08 -59.88 -38.18
C CYS A 898 10.04 -60.96 -37.86
N LYS A 899 10.52 -62.15 -37.46
CA LYS A 899 9.67 -63.27 -36.99
C LYS A 899 9.14 -63.06 -35.57
N THR A 900 9.77 -62.15 -34.82
CA THR A 900 9.44 -61.83 -33.42
C THR A 900 9.28 -60.33 -33.26
N ASP A 901 8.57 -59.91 -32.21
CA ASP A 901 8.42 -58.51 -31.81
C ASP A 901 9.70 -57.96 -31.15
N ALA A 902 10.81 -57.99 -31.90
CA ALA A 902 12.10 -57.52 -31.43
C ALA A 902 12.99 -57.08 -32.60
N ILE A 903 13.54 -55.86 -32.49
CA ILE A 903 14.47 -55.26 -33.44
C ILE A 903 15.61 -54.56 -32.69
N THR A 904 16.81 -54.61 -33.26
CA THR A 904 17.96 -53.81 -32.79
C THR A 904 18.29 -52.77 -33.87
N PRO A 905 18.19 -51.46 -33.56
CA PRO A 905 18.70 -50.42 -34.46
C PRO A 905 20.23 -50.50 -34.54
N ASN A 906 20.78 -50.25 -35.73
CA ASN A 906 22.21 -50.14 -35.92
C ASN A 906 22.54 -48.75 -36.49
N ASN A 907 23.44 -48.03 -35.82
CA ASN A 907 23.86 -46.70 -36.25
C ASN A 907 24.46 -46.75 -37.67
N ASN A 908 23.95 -45.88 -38.54
CA ASN A 908 24.34 -45.77 -39.96
C ASN A 908 24.33 -47.13 -40.69
N ALA A 909 23.42 -48.04 -40.33
CA ALA A 909 23.33 -49.35 -40.95
C ALA A 909 21.90 -49.90 -40.92
N ALA A 910 21.64 -50.95 -41.70
CA ALA A 910 20.36 -51.64 -41.65
C ALA A 910 20.14 -52.25 -40.25
N PRO A 911 18.91 -52.20 -39.70
CA PRO A 911 18.60 -52.78 -38.40
C PRO A 911 18.66 -54.31 -38.45
N THR A 912 18.85 -54.96 -37.30
CA THR A 912 18.92 -56.43 -37.22
C THR A 912 17.79 -56.97 -36.37
N CYS A 913 17.02 -57.92 -36.91
CA CYS A 913 16.15 -58.76 -36.11
C CYS A 913 16.99 -59.69 -35.20
N ALA A 914 16.36 -60.33 -34.22
CA ALA A 914 17.03 -61.37 -33.42
C ALA A 914 17.66 -62.46 -34.32
N THR A 915 18.74 -63.09 -33.85
CA THR A 915 19.55 -64.03 -34.66
C THR A 915 18.70 -65.15 -35.27
N SER A 916 18.79 -65.31 -36.59
CA SER A 916 17.98 -66.26 -37.40
C SER A 916 16.46 -66.01 -37.43
N GLN A 917 16.00 -64.85 -36.95
CA GLN A 917 14.59 -64.45 -36.86
C GLN A 917 14.22 -63.30 -37.82
N THR A 918 14.90 -63.20 -38.96
CA THR A 918 14.60 -62.21 -40.02
C THR A 918 13.75 -62.84 -41.10
N TRP A 919 12.65 -62.18 -41.51
CA TRP A 919 11.98 -62.47 -42.78
C TRP A 919 12.67 -61.74 -43.91
N ALA A 920 12.75 -60.40 -43.83
CA ALA A 920 13.51 -59.59 -44.77
C ALA A 920 13.78 -58.18 -44.21
N VAL A 921 14.84 -57.51 -44.68
CA VAL A 921 15.14 -56.10 -44.37
C VAL A 921 15.38 -55.37 -45.69
N SER A 922 14.70 -54.25 -45.90
CA SER A 922 14.83 -53.46 -47.13
C SER A 922 16.21 -52.78 -47.22
N THR A 923 16.47 -52.13 -48.35
CA THR A 923 17.51 -51.10 -48.41
C THR A 923 17.02 -49.79 -47.77
N SER A 924 17.94 -48.86 -47.52
CA SER A 924 17.63 -47.49 -47.09
C SER A 924 16.66 -46.86 -48.09
N THR A 925 15.55 -46.34 -47.59
CA THR A 925 14.46 -45.73 -48.35
C THR A 925 14.27 -44.28 -47.89
N VAL A 926 14.06 -43.35 -48.81
CA VAL A 926 13.84 -41.94 -48.46
C VAL A 926 12.57 -41.77 -47.64
N SER A 927 12.60 -40.92 -46.60
CA SER A 927 11.42 -40.56 -45.81
C SER A 927 10.22 -40.19 -46.70
N GLY A 928 9.06 -40.81 -46.46
CA GLY A 928 7.83 -40.63 -47.22
C GLY A 928 7.70 -41.45 -48.51
N ALA A 929 8.76 -42.12 -48.97
CA ALA A 929 8.68 -43.08 -50.08
C ALA A 929 8.29 -44.48 -49.58
N GLN A 930 7.65 -45.31 -50.41
CA GLN A 930 7.32 -46.69 -50.06
C GLN A 930 8.58 -47.57 -50.12
N ALA A 931 8.91 -48.21 -49.00
CA ALA A 931 9.89 -49.28 -48.93
C ALA A 931 9.26 -50.60 -49.36
N SER A 932 10.01 -51.43 -50.07
CA SER A 932 9.59 -52.77 -50.49
C SER A 932 10.70 -53.79 -50.27
N VAL A 933 10.36 -54.96 -49.74
CA VAL A 933 11.29 -56.06 -49.52
C VAL A 933 10.58 -57.41 -49.71
N THR A 934 11.26 -58.41 -50.27
CA THR A 934 10.66 -59.72 -50.57
C THR A 934 11.26 -60.86 -49.77
N TYR A 935 10.43 -61.81 -49.35
CA TYR A 935 10.85 -63.12 -48.83
C TYR A 935 10.35 -64.22 -49.76
N THR A 936 11.21 -65.16 -50.16
CA THR A 936 10.78 -66.33 -50.98
C THR A 936 10.36 -67.44 -50.03
N THR A 937 9.09 -67.85 -50.10
CA THR A 937 8.57 -68.97 -49.31
C THR A 937 9.23 -70.27 -49.77
N SER A 938 9.22 -71.29 -48.93
CA SER A 938 9.78 -72.60 -49.25
C SER A 938 8.84 -73.71 -48.84
N SER A 939 9.05 -74.93 -49.34
CA SER A 939 8.28 -76.10 -48.92
C SER A 939 8.51 -76.50 -47.45
N ALA A 940 9.44 -75.84 -46.75
CA ALA A 940 9.70 -76.00 -45.33
C ALA A 940 9.17 -74.82 -44.49
N SER A 941 8.57 -73.81 -45.13
CA SER A 941 7.91 -72.71 -44.43
C SER A 941 6.70 -73.27 -43.67
N ALA A 942 6.37 -72.69 -42.52
CA ALA A 942 5.10 -73.02 -41.88
C ALA A 942 3.96 -72.53 -42.78
N GLU A 943 2.77 -73.08 -42.61
CA GLU A 943 1.59 -72.63 -43.35
C GLU A 943 1.18 -71.21 -42.94
N SER A 944 1.26 -70.89 -41.64
CA SER A 944 0.98 -69.56 -41.10
C SER A 944 2.25 -68.93 -40.52
N ASN A 945 2.68 -67.79 -41.04
CA ASN A 945 3.94 -67.14 -40.64
C ASN A 945 3.70 -65.75 -40.07
N ALA A 946 3.70 -65.65 -38.74
CA ALA A 946 3.67 -64.37 -38.06
C ALA A 946 4.91 -63.52 -38.38
N TRP A 947 4.70 -62.22 -38.49
CA TRP A 947 5.71 -61.23 -38.81
C TRP A 947 5.40 -59.91 -38.11
N TYR A 948 6.46 -59.18 -37.79
CA TYR A 948 6.43 -57.89 -37.13
C TYR A 948 7.29 -56.94 -37.95
N ALA A 949 6.70 -55.88 -38.48
CA ALA A 949 7.43 -54.88 -39.23
C ALA A 949 7.83 -53.72 -38.32
N PHE A 950 9.04 -53.23 -38.53
CA PHE A 950 9.61 -52.06 -37.90
C PHE A 950 10.12 -51.13 -39.00
N VAL A 951 10.03 -49.83 -38.77
CA VAL A 951 10.75 -48.84 -39.57
C VAL A 951 11.82 -48.20 -38.72
N CYS A 952 13.07 -48.23 -39.18
CA CYS A 952 14.21 -47.70 -38.46
C CYS A 952 14.94 -46.68 -39.31
N ASP A 953 15.34 -45.55 -38.75
CA ASP A 953 16.07 -44.52 -39.49
C ASP A 953 17.50 -45.01 -39.88
N TYR A 954 18.15 -44.23 -40.73
CA TYR A 954 19.56 -44.32 -41.07
C TYR A 954 20.30 -43.11 -40.48
N ASN A 955 20.42 -43.07 -39.15
CA ASN A 955 21.07 -42.01 -38.40
C ASN A 955 22.34 -42.51 -37.68
N ALA A 956 23.22 -41.59 -37.26
CA ALA A 956 24.38 -41.92 -36.42
C ALA A 956 23.99 -42.39 -35.00
N ALA A 957 22.75 -42.15 -34.57
CA ALA A 957 22.15 -42.67 -33.35
C ALA A 957 20.78 -43.29 -33.69
N SER A 958 20.80 -44.37 -34.47
CA SER A 958 19.61 -44.87 -35.11
C SER A 958 18.51 -45.32 -34.15
N THR A 959 17.26 -45.05 -34.51
CA THR A 959 16.08 -45.44 -33.73
C THR A 959 15.04 -46.13 -34.61
N CYS A 960 14.20 -46.97 -33.98
CA CYS A 960 13.16 -47.76 -34.65
C CYS A 960 11.78 -47.44 -34.08
N SER A 961 10.76 -47.58 -34.93
CA SER A 961 9.35 -47.55 -34.53
C SER A 961 9.02 -48.71 -33.58
N ALA A 962 7.85 -48.63 -32.93
CA ALA A 962 7.19 -49.82 -32.42
C ALA A 962 6.84 -50.79 -33.56
N SER A 963 6.65 -52.08 -33.25
CA SER A 963 6.23 -53.05 -34.25
C SER A 963 4.83 -52.74 -34.79
N SER A 964 4.62 -53.09 -36.05
CA SER A 964 3.32 -53.11 -36.69
C SER A 964 3.15 -54.40 -37.48
N GLN A 965 1.97 -55.01 -37.35
CA GLN A 965 1.61 -56.23 -38.06
C GLN A 965 0.66 -55.96 -39.23
N GLY A 966 0.41 -54.69 -39.58
CA GLY A 966 -0.57 -54.35 -40.60
C GLY A 966 -2.01 -54.67 -40.17
N THR A 967 -2.95 -54.60 -41.11
CA THR A 967 -4.37 -54.87 -40.87
C THR A 967 -4.99 -55.61 -42.05
N GLY A 968 -6.07 -56.35 -41.79
CA GLY A 968 -6.80 -57.13 -42.80
C GLY A 968 -5.96 -58.24 -43.44
N ASP A 969 -6.36 -58.68 -44.63
CA ASP A 969 -5.71 -59.79 -45.37
C ASP A 969 -4.29 -59.49 -45.83
N SER A 970 -3.87 -58.22 -45.75
CA SER A 970 -2.48 -57.80 -46.02
C SER A 970 -1.63 -57.68 -44.76
N GLY A 971 -2.23 -57.88 -43.59
CA GLY A 971 -1.52 -57.91 -42.31
C GLY A 971 -0.95 -59.30 -42.01
N SER A 972 -0.24 -59.39 -40.90
CA SER A 972 0.31 -60.63 -40.38
C SER A 972 -0.79 -61.55 -39.84
N PRO A 973 -0.67 -62.89 -39.99
CA PRO A 973 0.42 -63.65 -40.62
C PRO A 973 0.30 -63.73 -42.16
N PHE A 974 1.43 -63.94 -42.85
CA PHE A 974 1.37 -64.35 -44.25
C PHE A 974 1.19 -65.87 -44.34
N ALA A 975 0.27 -66.33 -45.19
CA ALA A 975 -0.01 -67.76 -45.38
C ALA A 975 0.77 -68.37 -46.57
N VAL A 976 1.21 -69.62 -46.44
CA VAL A 976 1.97 -70.37 -47.46
C VAL A 976 1.22 -71.65 -47.81
N ASN A 977 0.91 -71.81 -49.10
CA ASN A 977 0.28 -73.02 -49.64
C ASN A 977 1.33 -74.00 -50.16
N HIS A 978 1.29 -75.24 -49.74
CA HIS A 978 2.20 -76.33 -50.07
C HIS A 978 1.61 -77.18 -51.18
N ALA A 979 2.49 -77.81 -51.98
CA ALA A 979 2.02 -78.66 -53.06
C ALA A 979 1.42 -79.97 -52.49
N PRO A 980 0.25 -80.42 -52.97
CA PRO A 980 -0.36 -81.65 -52.49
C PRO A 980 0.52 -82.87 -52.74
N GLY A 981 0.42 -83.85 -51.85
CA GLY A 981 1.02 -85.16 -52.02
C GLY A 981 0.29 -85.96 -53.09
N PHE A 982 1.03 -86.54 -54.04
CA PHE A 982 0.49 -87.48 -55.03
C PHE A 982 1.44 -88.65 -55.21
N THR A 983 1.09 -89.82 -54.69
CA THR A 983 2.01 -90.96 -54.56
C THR A 983 1.68 -92.14 -55.48
N ALA A 984 0.41 -92.32 -55.85
CA ALA A 984 0.00 -93.38 -56.77
C ALA A 984 -1.25 -92.99 -57.55
N ILE A 985 -1.39 -93.55 -58.75
CA ILE A 985 -2.65 -93.62 -59.50
C ILE A 985 -2.82 -95.04 -60.00
N ALA A 986 -4.02 -95.58 -59.87
CA ALA A 986 -4.38 -96.92 -60.30
C ALA A 986 -5.74 -96.89 -61.01
N ASP A 987 -5.92 -97.85 -61.89
CA ASP A 987 -7.17 -98.11 -62.59
C ASP A 987 -7.83 -99.39 -62.04
N GLY A 988 -9.14 -99.54 -62.22
CA GLY A 988 -9.94 -100.65 -61.74
C GLY A 988 -9.71 -101.98 -62.47
N THR A 989 -10.77 -102.65 -62.91
CA THR A 989 -10.66 -103.98 -63.56
C THR A 989 -10.04 -103.86 -64.95
N ASP A 990 -8.92 -104.53 -65.20
CA ASP A 990 -8.22 -104.57 -66.49
C ASP A 990 -7.94 -106.04 -66.91
N PRO A 991 -8.39 -106.54 -68.08
CA PRO A 991 -9.09 -105.84 -69.16
C PRO A 991 -10.58 -105.55 -68.90
N ILE A 992 -11.03 -104.35 -69.28
CA ILE A 992 -12.40 -103.87 -69.11
C ILE A 992 -13.26 -104.05 -70.38
N ALA A 993 -14.55 -104.29 -70.22
CA ALA A 993 -15.50 -104.41 -71.34
C ALA A 993 -16.04 -103.05 -71.79
N VAL A 994 -16.36 -102.93 -73.08
CA VAL A 994 -17.12 -101.79 -73.61
C VAL A 994 -18.48 -101.72 -72.91
N GLY A 995 -18.86 -100.54 -72.41
CA GLY A 995 -20.06 -100.30 -71.61
C GLY A 995 -19.87 -100.46 -70.09
N ALA A 996 -18.72 -100.94 -69.62
CA ALA A 996 -18.38 -100.98 -68.19
C ALA A 996 -17.72 -99.67 -67.72
N GLN A 997 -17.77 -99.41 -66.41
CA GLN A 997 -17.20 -98.22 -65.77
C GLN A 997 -15.75 -98.48 -65.34
N GLN A 998 -14.81 -97.74 -65.93
CA GLN A 998 -13.43 -97.69 -65.49
C GLN A 998 -13.32 -96.68 -64.34
N THR A 999 -12.86 -97.15 -63.18
CA THR A 999 -12.58 -96.30 -62.02
C THR A 999 -11.10 -96.00 -61.96
N PHE A 1000 -10.74 -94.73 -61.77
CA PHE A 1000 -9.38 -94.30 -61.48
C PHE A 1000 -9.29 -93.83 -60.04
N THR A 1001 -8.43 -94.46 -59.26
CA THR A 1001 -8.16 -94.15 -57.86
C THR A 1001 -6.80 -93.49 -57.73
N SER A 1002 -6.71 -92.42 -56.95
CA SER A 1002 -5.42 -91.81 -56.57
C SER A 1002 -5.08 -92.07 -55.10
N THR A 1003 -3.78 -92.05 -54.79
CA THR A 1003 -3.29 -91.86 -53.42
C THR A 1003 -2.72 -90.45 -53.32
N ALA A 1004 -3.53 -89.53 -52.83
CA ALA A 1004 -3.22 -88.10 -52.78
C ALA A 1004 -3.88 -87.41 -51.58
N SER A 1005 -3.23 -86.41 -51.02
CA SER A 1005 -3.75 -85.61 -49.91
C SER A 1005 -3.00 -84.29 -49.85
N ASP A 1006 -3.68 -83.24 -49.39
CA ASP A 1006 -3.00 -82.03 -48.98
C ASP A 1006 -2.70 -82.07 -47.47
N THR A 1007 -1.60 -81.45 -47.06
CA THR A 1007 -1.22 -81.33 -45.64
C THR A 1007 -1.60 -79.99 -45.04
N ASP A 1008 -2.05 -79.03 -45.84
CA ASP A 1008 -2.42 -77.70 -45.42
C ASP A 1008 -3.78 -77.67 -44.71
N THR A 1009 -3.84 -76.91 -43.62
CA THR A 1009 -4.94 -76.88 -42.64
C THR A 1009 -5.23 -75.49 -42.04
N ASP A 1010 -4.49 -74.44 -42.39
CA ASP A 1010 -4.66 -73.07 -41.90
C ASP A 1010 -5.94 -72.45 -42.48
N GLY A 1011 -6.84 -72.02 -41.60
CA GLY A 1011 -8.23 -71.68 -41.94
C GLY A 1011 -9.12 -72.90 -42.15
N SER A 1012 -8.85 -73.73 -43.16
CA SER A 1012 -9.56 -74.99 -43.43
C SER A 1012 -8.66 -76.03 -44.09
N ALA A 1013 -8.93 -77.33 -43.86
CA ALA A 1013 -8.19 -78.39 -44.54
C ALA A 1013 -8.37 -78.32 -46.06
N ASP A 1014 -7.25 -78.25 -46.78
CA ASP A 1014 -7.23 -78.15 -48.22
C ASP A 1014 -7.74 -79.43 -48.89
N THR A 1015 -8.38 -79.27 -50.04
CA THR A 1015 -8.97 -80.37 -50.81
C THR A 1015 -8.19 -80.60 -52.09
N VAL A 1016 -7.97 -81.85 -52.45
CA VAL A 1016 -7.31 -82.25 -53.69
C VAL A 1016 -8.31 -82.69 -54.75
N THR A 1017 -8.01 -82.38 -56.01
CA THR A 1017 -8.81 -82.76 -57.18
C THR A 1017 -7.96 -83.58 -58.15
N LEU A 1018 -8.50 -84.72 -58.63
CA LEU A 1018 -7.86 -85.56 -59.65
C LEU A 1018 -8.41 -85.24 -61.03
N TYR A 1019 -7.53 -84.98 -61.99
CA TYR A 1019 -7.82 -85.01 -63.43
C TYR A 1019 -7.07 -86.16 -64.09
N VAL A 1020 -7.76 -86.95 -64.90
CA VAL A 1020 -7.19 -88.09 -65.62
C VAL A 1020 -7.26 -87.82 -67.12
N CYS A 1021 -6.17 -87.34 -67.69
CA CYS A 1021 -6.09 -86.92 -69.08
C CYS A 1021 -5.74 -88.08 -70.01
N LYS A 1022 -6.24 -88.03 -71.25
CA LYS A 1022 -5.91 -88.98 -72.32
C LYS A 1022 -4.47 -88.78 -72.82
N GLY A 1023 -3.89 -87.62 -72.59
CA GLY A 1023 -2.49 -87.31 -72.89
C GLY A 1023 -1.79 -86.59 -71.74
N ASN A 1024 -0.46 -86.47 -71.85
CA ASN A 1024 0.33 -85.62 -70.98
C ASN A 1024 0.20 -84.14 -71.41
N ASP A 1025 -0.96 -83.54 -71.20
CA ASP A 1025 -1.30 -82.20 -71.72
C ASP A 1025 -2.18 -81.36 -70.78
N PHE A 1026 -2.10 -81.57 -69.47
CA PHE A 1026 -2.84 -80.76 -68.49
C PHE A 1026 -2.35 -79.30 -68.45
N THR A 1027 -3.28 -78.36 -68.44
CA THR A 1027 -2.99 -76.90 -68.51
C THR A 1027 -2.96 -76.22 -67.14
N GLY A 1028 -3.07 -76.98 -66.05
CA GLY A 1028 -3.18 -76.46 -64.68
C GLY A 1028 -4.62 -76.43 -64.16
N SER A 1029 -5.62 -76.45 -65.03
CA SER A 1029 -7.04 -76.43 -64.65
C SER A 1029 -7.94 -77.40 -65.44
N ALA A 1030 -7.45 -77.94 -66.57
CA ALA A 1030 -8.16 -78.93 -67.37
C ALA A 1030 -7.18 -79.78 -68.19
N CYS A 1031 -7.65 -80.93 -68.67
CA CYS A 1031 -6.93 -81.71 -69.68
C CYS A 1031 -6.91 -80.96 -71.02
N GLY A 1032 -5.79 -81.05 -71.74
CA GLY A 1032 -5.59 -80.37 -73.00
C GLY A 1032 -6.37 -80.97 -74.17
N THR A 1033 -5.90 -80.70 -75.39
CA THR A 1033 -6.60 -81.02 -76.64
C THR A 1033 -6.76 -82.52 -76.91
N LYS A 1034 -6.03 -83.39 -76.21
CA LYS A 1034 -6.18 -84.86 -76.32
C LYS A 1034 -7.42 -85.37 -75.57
N GLY A 1035 -8.02 -84.53 -74.73
CA GLY A 1035 -9.24 -84.83 -74.00
C GLY A 1035 -9.01 -85.55 -72.68
N GLU A 1036 -10.11 -85.76 -71.96
CA GLU A 1036 -10.13 -86.29 -70.61
C GLU A 1036 -10.78 -87.68 -70.54
N TRP A 1037 -10.29 -88.53 -69.65
CA TRP A 1037 -11.01 -89.73 -69.21
C TRP A 1037 -12.04 -89.34 -68.14
N CYS A 1038 -11.61 -88.76 -67.02
CA CYS A 1038 -12.51 -88.18 -66.02
C CYS A 1038 -11.76 -87.23 -65.09
N HIS A 1039 -12.51 -86.39 -64.36
CA HIS A 1039 -12.03 -85.72 -63.15
C HIS A 1039 -12.94 -86.03 -61.96
N SER A 1040 -12.39 -85.86 -60.76
CA SER A 1040 -13.13 -85.95 -59.52
C SER A 1040 -13.74 -84.60 -59.13
N THR A 1041 -14.71 -84.60 -58.22
CA THR A 1041 -14.95 -83.42 -57.38
C THR A 1041 -13.78 -83.25 -56.40
N ALA A 1042 -13.62 -82.06 -55.84
CA ALA A 1042 -12.64 -81.82 -54.77
C ALA A 1042 -12.93 -82.74 -53.56
N SER A 1043 -11.89 -83.31 -52.96
CA SER A 1043 -11.97 -84.25 -51.84
C SER A 1043 -10.83 -83.99 -50.86
N ALA A 1044 -11.03 -84.25 -49.56
CA ALA A 1044 -9.97 -84.12 -48.56
C ALA A 1044 -8.75 -85.04 -48.84
N SER A 1045 -8.99 -86.21 -49.45
CA SER A 1045 -7.92 -87.09 -49.92
C SER A 1045 -8.44 -88.12 -50.92
N ASN A 1046 -7.50 -88.79 -51.60
CA ASN A 1046 -7.66 -89.91 -52.52
C ASN A 1046 -8.82 -89.72 -53.52
N PRO A 1047 -8.86 -88.57 -54.24
CA PRO A 1047 -9.89 -88.30 -55.21
C PRO A 1047 -9.97 -89.42 -56.24
N THR A 1048 -11.19 -89.84 -56.52
CA THR A 1048 -11.54 -90.93 -57.43
C THR A 1048 -12.43 -90.36 -58.53
N CYS A 1049 -12.23 -90.81 -59.76
CA CYS A 1049 -13.12 -90.48 -60.85
C CYS A 1049 -13.44 -91.71 -61.69
N ASN A 1050 -14.59 -91.66 -62.35
CA ASN A 1050 -15.13 -92.79 -63.12
C ASN A 1050 -15.37 -92.36 -64.56
N TYR A 1051 -15.04 -93.24 -65.51
CA TYR A 1051 -15.35 -93.07 -66.92
C TYR A 1051 -16.05 -94.33 -67.47
N THR A 1052 -17.12 -94.15 -68.24
CA THR A 1052 -17.79 -95.29 -68.91
C THR A 1052 -17.14 -95.53 -70.26
N ILE A 1053 -16.62 -96.74 -70.49
CA ILE A 1053 -15.94 -97.09 -71.74
C ILE A 1053 -16.95 -97.10 -72.89
N LEU A 1054 -16.74 -96.24 -73.89
CA LEU A 1054 -17.62 -96.10 -75.05
C LEU A 1054 -17.14 -97.00 -76.20
N THR A 1055 -18.06 -97.34 -77.10
CA THR A 1055 -17.74 -98.09 -78.33
C THR A 1055 -16.69 -97.40 -79.20
N GLY A 1056 -16.63 -96.06 -79.16
CA GLY A 1056 -15.65 -95.26 -79.90
C GLY A 1056 -14.24 -95.24 -79.30
N ASP A 1057 -14.03 -95.78 -78.10
CA ASP A 1057 -12.71 -95.77 -77.47
C ASP A 1057 -11.77 -96.83 -78.04
N GLY A 1058 -12.25 -97.79 -78.86
CA GLY A 1058 -11.42 -98.76 -79.58
C GLY A 1058 -11.18 -100.06 -78.82
N ALA A 1059 -12.11 -101.01 -78.98
CA ALA A 1059 -12.03 -102.35 -78.39
C ALA A 1059 -10.78 -103.13 -78.85
N GLY A 1060 -10.18 -103.91 -77.95
CA GLY A 1060 -8.95 -104.67 -78.19
C GLY A 1060 -7.66 -103.85 -78.09
N THR A 1061 -7.70 -102.58 -77.64
CA THR A 1061 -6.53 -101.70 -77.56
C THR A 1061 -6.21 -101.29 -76.11
N THR A 1062 -4.91 -101.09 -75.83
CA THR A 1062 -4.43 -100.51 -74.57
C THR A 1062 -4.45 -98.98 -74.66
N LYS A 1063 -5.00 -98.33 -73.63
CA LYS A 1063 -5.09 -96.87 -73.50
C LYS A 1063 -4.18 -96.37 -72.41
N SER A 1064 -3.57 -95.22 -72.65
CA SER A 1064 -2.78 -94.49 -71.66
C SER A 1064 -3.65 -93.49 -70.90
N TYR A 1065 -3.29 -93.24 -69.66
CA TYR A 1065 -3.86 -92.17 -68.85
C TYR A 1065 -2.78 -91.45 -68.04
N PHE A 1066 -2.99 -90.15 -67.80
CA PHE A 1066 -2.10 -89.27 -67.05
C PHE A 1066 -2.91 -88.58 -65.94
N GLY A 1067 -2.65 -88.95 -64.69
CA GLY A 1067 -3.25 -88.34 -63.52
C GLY A 1067 -2.55 -87.07 -63.09
N TYR A 1068 -3.31 -86.04 -62.74
CA TYR A 1068 -2.84 -84.77 -62.18
C TYR A 1068 -3.62 -84.45 -60.91
N ILE A 1069 -2.90 -84.10 -59.85
CA ILE A 1069 -3.45 -83.64 -58.58
C ILE A 1069 -3.11 -82.17 -58.35
N PHE A 1070 -4.09 -81.36 -57.98
CA PHE A 1070 -3.88 -80.02 -57.43
C PHE A 1070 -4.83 -79.78 -56.27
N ASP A 1071 -4.49 -78.83 -55.42
CA ASP A 1071 -5.24 -78.48 -54.23
C ASP A 1071 -6.34 -77.42 -54.52
N SER A 1072 -7.02 -76.97 -53.47
CA SER A 1072 -8.07 -75.93 -53.53
C SER A 1072 -7.54 -74.57 -53.97
N HIS A 1073 -6.25 -74.31 -53.77
CA HIS A 1073 -5.57 -73.06 -54.11
C HIS A 1073 -4.80 -73.16 -55.45
N SER A 1074 -5.09 -74.20 -56.23
CA SER A 1074 -4.53 -74.45 -57.57
C SER A 1074 -3.01 -74.72 -57.60
N PHE A 1075 -2.41 -75.18 -56.50
CA PHE A 1075 -1.02 -75.64 -56.52
C PHE A 1075 -0.95 -77.10 -56.97
N LEU A 1076 -0.16 -77.33 -58.02
CA LEU A 1076 0.02 -78.65 -58.60
C LEU A 1076 0.93 -79.51 -57.72
N ALA A 1077 0.54 -80.76 -57.50
CA ALA A 1077 1.41 -81.76 -56.92
C ALA A 1077 2.71 -81.86 -57.72
N THR A 1078 3.85 -81.84 -57.04
CA THR A 1078 5.18 -81.90 -57.69
C THR A 1078 5.43 -83.19 -58.47
N SER A 1079 4.69 -84.25 -58.15
CA SER A 1079 4.75 -85.56 -58.83
C SER A 1079 3.83 -85.67 -60.05
N ASN A 1080 3.22 -84.57 -60.50
CA ASN A 1080 2.37 -84.57 -61.69
C ASN A 1080 3.18 -84.61 -63.00
N PRO A 1081 2.68 -85.30 -64.05
CA PRO A 1081 1.64 -86.34 -63.98
C PRO A 1081 2.18 -87.67 -63.45
N ARG A 1082 1.27 -88.51 -62.94
CA ARG A 1082 1.51 -89.95 -62.84
C ARG A 1082 0.84 -90.69 -63.98
N PHE A 1083 1.52 -91.69 -64.52
CA PHE A 1083 1.13 -92.39 -65.75
C PHE A 1083 0.67 -93.83 -65.47
N GLY A 1084 -0.32 -94.31 -66.21
CA GLY A 1084 -0.69 -95.73 -66.28
C GLY A 1084 -1.37 -96.10 -67.59
N THR A 1085 -1.74 -97.37 -67.71
CA THR A 1085 -2.43 -97.91 -68.89
C THR A 1085 -3.48 -98.93 -68.50
N PHE A 1086 -4.59 -99.01 -69.25
CA PHE A 1086 -5.61 -100.06 -69.12
C PHE A 1086 -6.02 -100.60 -70.50
N THR A 1087 -6.51 -101.84 -70.59
CA THR A 1087 -6.89 -102.51 -71.85
C THR A 1087 -8.40 -102.70 -71.99
N ILE A 1088 -8.95 -102.41 -73.17
CA ILE A 1088 -10.36 -102.65 -73.52
C ILE A 1088 -10.48 -104.03 -74.21
N SER A 1089 -11.31 -104.95 -73.70
CA SER A 1089 -11.48 -106.33 -74.21
C SER A 1089 -12.20 -106.43 -75.57
N GLY A 1090 -11.84 -107.45 -76.38
CA GLY A 1090 -12.06 -107.45 -77.84
C GLY A 1090 -13.16 -108.32 -78.48
N THR A 1091 -13.65 -109.44 -77.92
CA THR A 1091 -14.80 -110.21 -78.48
C THR A 1091 -15.36 -111.21 -77.47
N GLY A 1092 -16.70 -111.36 -77.43
CA GLY A 1092 -17.37 -112.36 -76.61
C GLY A 1092 -17.46 -113.73 -77.29
N SER A 1093 -16.97 -114.78 -76.64
CA SER A 1093 -17.55 -116.13 -76.65
C SER A 1093 -16.94 -116.97 -75.53
N ALA A 1094 -17.84 -117.49 -74.68
CA ALA A 1094 -17.54 -118.48 -73.66
C ALA A 1094 -17.34 -119.87 -74.29
N SER A 1095 -16.42 -120.66 -73.75
CA SER A 1095 -16.49 -122.12 -73.82
C SER A 1095 -16.37 -122.68 -72.41
N SER A 1096 -17.43 -123.34 -71.97
CA SER A 1096 -17.60 -123.99 -70.69
C SER A 1096 -17.02 -125.40 -70.68
N LEU A 1097 -16.49 -125.84 -69.53
CA LEU A 1097 -16.73 -127.20 -69.06
C LEU A 1097 -17.01 -127.21 -67.56
N LYS A 1098 -18.25 -127.55 -67.20
CA LYS A 1098 -18.70 -127.83 -65.83
C LYS A 1098 -18.53 -129.32 -65.51
N ALA A 1099 -17.81 -129.54 -64.40
CA ALA A 1099 -17.80 -130.59 -63.38
C ALA A 1099 -18.66 -131.87 -63.49
N SER A 1100 -18.10 -132.96 -62.94
CA SER A 1100 -18.81 -133.98 -62.13
C SER A 1100 -17.81 -134.65 -61.19
N GLY A 1101 -18.10 -134.68 -59.89
CA GLY A 1101 -17.12 -134.86 -58.81
C GLY A 1101 -16.59 -136.27 -58.54
N ASN A 1102 -15.54 -136.36 -57.74
CA ASN A 1102 -15.55 -137.00 -56.42
C ASN A 1102 -14.21 -136.80 -55.70
N ILE A 1103 -14.31 -136.70 -54.38
CA ILE A 1103 -13.23 -136.53 -53.39
C ILE A 1103 -12.33 -137.76 -53.32
N LYS A 1104 -11.00 -137.57 -53.26
CA LYS A 1104 -10.09 -138.13 -52.22
C LYS A 1104 -8.64 -137.67 -52.40
N PHE A 1105 -8.02 -137.31 -51.27
CA PHE A 1105 -6.63 -136.87 -51.13
C PHE A 1105 -5.64 -138.04 -51.15
N GLY A 1106 -4.43 -137.81 -51.69
CA GLY A 1106 -3.29 -138.70 -51.51
C GLY A 1106 -2.04 -138.26 -52.28
N GLY A 1107 -0.98 -137.89 -51.54
CA GLY A 1107 0.40 -137.84 -52.04
C GLY A 1107 0.86 -136.49 -52.60
N GLY A 1108 1.91 -135.93 -52.00
CA GLY A 1108 2.45 -134.62 -52.35
C GLY A 1108 3.04 -134.54 -53.76
N LEU A 1109 2.91 -133.36 -54.37
CA LEU A 1109 3.70 -132.95 -55.53
C LEU A 1109 3.88 -131.43 -55.51
N LYS A 1110 5.13 -131.01 -55.71
CA LYS A 1110 5.60 -129.61 -55.76
C LYS A 1110 5.25 -128.92 -57.09
N LEU A 1111 5.54 -127.60 -57.09
CA LEU A 1111 5.93 -126.69 -58.18
C LEU A 1111 4.76 -125.79 -58.64
N ARG A 1112 4.94 -124.47 -58.83
CA ARG A 1112 6.14 -123.63 -58.92
C ARG A 1112 5.78 -122.20 -58.52
#